data_AF-A0A5C4N8K9-F1
#
_entry.id   AF-A0A5C4N8K9-F1
#
_cell.length_a   1.000
_cell.length_b   1.000
_cell.length_c   1.000
_cell.angle_alpha   90.00
_cell.angle_beta   90.00
_cell.angle_gamma   90.00
#
_symmetry.space_group_name_H-M   'P 1'
#
loop_
_entity.id
_entity.type
_entity.pdbx_description
1 polymer ?
#
loop_
_entity_poly.entity_id
_entity_poly.type
_entity_poly.pdbx_seq_one_letter_code
_entity_poly.pdbx_strand_id
1 'polypeptide(L)'
;MNRDERKQLRALVSDVERWGAVADTVTRRREEVDAHVRAYVDELRTRVVTVAYDGRAAWRAIPLTRDDARLLELLAHRANLPALTEADHAMLRRLDEDQHAVHEVAPLVSAWRFFAGRERKTQAAVSADLLSALHAWGSTLGVGPRLEHLARSTDVYDATRMTVSDLLEPALGLADDLADLGRSPELVQGEVLHPLAGSVAVITRAVAAESSYRDAAKEAGEAVRGAEVDRMLEKMPIEALKDATRDRLRLGPLRDAQVATVAQVLAAGRELASLPGLGPTTATQMVGAARTLWQITYDETPVRIDVARRDGETTRLLDHLASWDAARATRGATADLARTEELAPLASAVRGHVTHVLVLRVAEREVVDLLAGADQVVRRAAMIATGGRGSAPSRVSDDPWDDFLARPADYFAMLAELGFLLEDDARAHGDLPDEIIEAVRALELKGDALNASLRGYQSFAARFALVQRKVIIGDEMGLGKTVEALAVFAHLRSAGETHFVVVCPAAVVTNWTREVASKSTLRAYRVHGPNREGAAGAWVRRGGVAVTTYETLGRLDPYFDQVDTISCVVVDEAHYIKNPAAQRSQRTAALLDRAERAVLLTGTPLENRVEEFRSLVGYVRPDLVVDASALAPQRFRRQVAPAYLRRNQEDVLDELPGLVEVDEWLPMTRDDERVYREAVVAGNFMAMRQAAMLASDSQKMERLIEVVEEAEANDRRVIVFSHFREVLSRVARELPGPVFGPLTGSVPAAARQDMVDKFAAAGNGAVLVAQIVAGGVGLNIQAASVVIICEPQLKPTTEAQAVARAHRMGQLKSVQVHRLLSEDGVDRRVTEILAEKRRLFDEFARVSDTAESAPEAVDISEGELAREVVATERKRLLTKDHDTPGE
;
A
#
# COMPACT_ATOMS: atom_id res chain seq x y z
N MET A 1 -32.78 -45.43 -84.45
CA MET A 1 -32.29 -44.07 -84.76
C MET A 1 -32.51 -43.67 -86.21
N ASN A 2 -33.77 -43.36 -86.49
CA ASN A 2 -34.22 -42.55 -87.63
C ASN A 2 -33.70 -41.09 -87.49
N ARG A 3 -33.91 -40.23 -88.48
CA ARG A 3 -33.34 -38.87 -88.52
C ARG A 3 -33.89 -37.97 -87.40
N ASP A 4 -35.16 -38.13 -87.04
CA ASP A 4 -35.84 -37.31 -86.03
C ASP A 4 -35.43 -37.70 -84.60
N GLU A 5 -35.28 -39.00 -84.31
CA GLU A 5 -34.71 -39.51 -83.06
C GLU A 5 -33.29 -38.96 -82.83
N ARG A 6 -32.48 -38.75 -83.88
CA ARG A 6 -31.16 -38.12 -83.72
C ARG A 6 -31.24 -36.64 -83.45
N LYS A 7 -32.22 -35.95 -84.03
CA LYS A 7 -32.40 -34.51 -83.82
C LYS A 7 -32.86 -34.25 -82.38
N GLN A 8 -33.76 -35.09 -81.86
CA GLN A 8 -34.18 -35.06 -80.46
C GLN A 8 -33.04 -35.41 -79.51
N LEU A 9 -32.32 -36.52 -79.73
CA LEU A 9 -31.20 -36.90 -78.87
C LEU A 9 -30.07 -35.86 -78.86
N ARG A 10 -29.79 -35.21 -80.00
CA ARG A 10 -28.84 -34.07 -80.06
C ARG A 10 -29.30 -32.87 -79.25
N ALA A 11 -30.58 -32.54 -79.27
CA ALA A 11 -31.13 -31.43 -78.48
C ALA A 11 -31.04 -31.74 -76.98
N LEU A 12 -31.38 -32.97 -76.57
CA LEU A 12 -31.27 -33.42 -75.19
C LEU A 12 -29.82 -33.36 -74.68
N VAL A 13 -28.86 -33.88 -75.48
CA VAL A 13 -27.43 -33.79 -75.16
C VAL A 13 -26.99 -32.34 -75.00
N SER A 14 -27.38 -31.46 -75.93
CA SER A 14 -27.02 -30.04 -75.88
C SER A 14 -27.59 -29.30 -74.66
N ASP A 15 -28.82 -29.62 -74.24
CA ASP A 15 -29.47 -28.98 -73.09
C ASP A 15 -28.82 -29.41 -71.78
N VAL A 16 -28.58 -30.71 -71.61
CA VAL A 16 -27.93 -31.26 -70.41
C VAL A 16 -26.46 -30.84 -70.34
N GLU A 17 -25.72 -30.83 -71.46
CA GLU A 17 -24.35 -30.27 -71.54
C GLU A 17 -24.33 -28.81 -71.10
N ARG A 18 -25.31 -28.01 -71.55
CA ARG A 18 -25.44 -26.60 -71.14
C ARG A 18 -25.73 -26.48 -69.65
N TRP A 19 -26.63 -27.30 -69.09
CA TRP A 19 -26.90 -27.29 -67.64
C TRP A 19 -25.68 -27.70 -66.83
N GLY A 20 -24.97 -28.76 -67.24
CA GLY A 20 -23.74 -29.21 -66.61
C GLY A 20 -22.64 -28.13 -66.64
N ALA A 21 -22.42 -27.48 -67.78
CA ALA A 21 -21.43 -26.42 -67.91
C ALA A 21 -21.75 -25.18 -67.04
N VAL A 22 -23.04 -24.79 -66.96
CA VAL A 22 -23.46 -23.68 -66.08
C VAL A 22 -23.37 -24.08 -64.62
N ALA A 23 -23.76 -25.31 -64.25
CA ALA A 23 -23.63 -25.84 -62.90
C ALA A 23 -22.17 -25.87 -62.45
N ASP A 24 -21.26 -26.39 -63.27
CA ASP A 24 -19.81 -26.38 -63.03
C ASP A 24 -19.28 -24.96 -62.84
N THR A 25 -19.70 -24.02 -63.69
CA THR A 25 -19.33 -22.61 -63.55
C THR A 25 -19.81 -22.00 -62.23
N VAL A 26 -21.05 -22.30 -61.81
CA VAL A 26 -21.62 -21.84 -60.53
C VAL A 26 -20.86 -22.42 -59.35
N THR A 27 -20.58 -23.72 -59.36
CA THR A 27 -19.87 -24.43 -58.29
C THR A 27 -18.43 -23.91 -58.18
N ARG A 28 -17.68 -23.91 -59.28
CA ARG A 28 -16.29 -23.45 -59.32
C ARG A 28 -16.15 -21.99 -58.89
N ARG A 29 -17.03 -21.10 -59.35
CA ARG A 29 -17.00 -19.68 -58.94
C ARG A 29 -17.20 -19.53 -57.42
N ARG A 30 -18.12 -20.29 -56.82
CA ARG A 30 -18.33 -20.29 -55.37
C ARG A 30 -17.13 -20.83 -54.62
N GLU A 31 -16.61 -21.98 -55.06
CA GLU A 31 -15.42 -22.59 -54.46
C GLU A 31 -14.20 -21.66 -54.53
N GLU A 32 -13.99 -20.99 -55.67
CA GLU A 32 -12.94 -19.99 -55.84
C GLU A 32 -13.13 -18.83 -54.86
N VAL A 33 -14.33 -18.25 -54.77
CA VAL A 33 -14.62 -17.12 -53.85
C VAL A 33 -14.45 -17.53 -52.38
N ASP A 34 -15.00 -18.67 -51.98
CA ASP A 34 -14.87 -19.21 -50.64
C ASP A 34 -13.42 -19.58 -50.30
N ALA A 35 -12.65 -20.08 -51.26
CA ALA A 35 -11.22 -20.34 -51.08
C ALA A 35 -10.43 -19.04 -50.83
N HIS A 36 -10.71 -17.97 -51.58
CA HIS A 36 -10.07 -16.67 -51.35
C HIS A 36 -10.48 -16.06 -50.00
N VAL A 37 -11.76 -16.11 -49.63
CA VAL A 37 -12.24 -15.64 -48.32
C VAL A 37 -11.57 -16.44 -47.20
N ARG A 38 -11.56 -17.77 -47.27
CA ARG A 38 -10.88 -18.63 -46.27
C ARG A 38 -9.40 -18.30 -46.15
N ALA A 39 -8.69 -18.18 -47.27
CA ALA A 39 -7.27 -17.83 -47.26
C ALA A 39 -7.01 -16.48 -46.57
N TYR A 40 -7.88 -15.49 -46.79
CA TYR A 40 -7.76 -14.19 -46.13
C TYR A 40 -8.14 -14.24 -44.64
N VAL A 41 -9.18 -14.99 -44.29
CA VAL A 41 -9.55 -15.23 -42.88
C VAL A 41 -8.44 -15.95 -42.14
N ASP A 42 -7.77 -16.92 -42.77
CA ASP A 42 -6.58 -17.57 -42.22
C ASP A 42 -5.43 -16.59 -42.00
N GLU A 43 -5.23 -15.64 -42.91
CA GLU A 43 -4.29 -14.54 -42.72
C GLU A 43 -4.67 -13.65 -41.53
N LEU A 44 -5.96 -13.30 -41.37
CA LEU A 44 -6.44 -12.58 -40.18
C LEU A 44 -6.22 -13.37 -38.88
N ARG A 45 -6.41 -14.69 -38.91
CA ARG A 45 -6.20 -15.58 -37.76
C ARG A 45 -4.76 -15.53 -37.27
N THR A 46 -3.78 -15.30 -38.14
CA THR A 46 -2.37 -15.13 -37.73
C THR A 46 -2.11 -13.85 -36.92
N ARG A 47 -3.02 -12.86 -37.01
CA ARG A 47 -2.93 -11.55 -36.33
C ARG A 47 -3.72 -11.50 -35.02
N VAL A 48 -4.30 -12.63 -34.60
CA VAL A 48 -5.10 -12.70 -33.37
C VAL A 48 -4.22 -12.47 -32.14
N VAL A 49 -4.63 -11.49 -31.34
CA VAL A 49 -4.03 -11.17 -30.05
C VAL A 49 -5.01 -11.54 -28.96
N THR A 50 -4.57 -12.33 -27.99
CA THR A 50 -5.40 -12.63 -26.81
C THR A 50 -5.11 -11.61 -25.72
N VAL A 51 -6.17 -11.00 -25.18
CA VAL A 51 -6.09 -10.05 -24.08
C VAL A 51 -6.71 -10.71 -22.85
N ALA A 52 -5.91 -10.78 -21.79
CA ALA A 52 -6.34 -11.35 -20.52
C ALA A 52 -6.99 -10.29 -19.63
N TYR A 53 -7.77 -10.75 -18.67
CA TYR A 53 -8.29 -9.96 -17.55
C TYR A 53 -8.28 -10.84 -16.31
N ASP A 54 -7.62 -10.37 -15.25
CA ASP A 54 -7.36 -11.10 -14.01
C ASP A 54 -6.78 -12.50 -14.28
N GLY A 55 -5.81 -12.59 -15.20
CA GLY A 55 -5.10 -13.82 -15.57
C GLY A 55 -5.87 -14.81 -16.46
N ARG A 56 -7.07 -14.47 -16.94
CA ARG A 56 -7.87 -15.32 -17.86
C ARG A 56 -8.14 -14.61 -19.19
N ALA A 57 -8.18 -15.35 -20.28
CA ALA A 57 -8.51 -14.78 -21.60
C ALA A 57 -9.93 -14.20 -21.60
N ALA A 58 -10.05 -12.90 -21.85
CA ALA A 58 -11.33 -12.19 -21.88
C ALA A 58 -11.71 -11.75 -23.30
N TRP A 59 -10.73 -11.33 -24.10
CA TRP A 59 -10.95 -10.89 -25.48
C TRP A 59 -9.92 -11.47 -26.44
N ARG A 60 -10.32 -11.61 -27.71
CA ARG A 60 -9.41 -11.79 -28.85
C ARG A 60 -9.54 -10.59 -29.77
N ALA A 61 -8.44 -9.94 -30.07
CA ALA A 61 -8.38 -8.74 -30.89
C ALA A 61 -7.62 -9.01 -32.19
N ILE A 62 -8.14 -8.51 -33.30
CA ILE A 62 -7.52 -8.63 -34.62
C ILE A 62 -7.29 -7.20 -35.14
N PRO A 63 -6.03 -6.73 -35.22
CA PRO A 63 -5.72 -5.42 -35.80
C PRO A 63 -5.97 -5.40 -37.31
N LEU A 64 -6.72 -4.40 -37.76
CA LEU A 64 -7.07 -4.18 -39.16
C LEU A 64 -6.42 -2.91 -39.69
N THR A 65 -5.87 -3.02 -40.89
CA THR A 65 -5.17 -1.95 -41.63
C THR A 65 -6.02 -1.47 -42.80
N ARG A 66 -5.52 -0.49 -43.57
CA ARG A 66 -6.21 -0.07 -44.80
C ARG A 66 -6.20 -1.15 -45.88
N ASP A 67 -5.19 -2.03 -45.87
CA ASP A 67 -5.05 -3.10 -46.87
C ASP A 67 -6.12 -4.19 -46.68
N ASP A 68 -6.73 -4.26 -45.48
CA ASP A 68 -7.84 -5.15 -45.18
C ASP A 68 -9.16 -4.76 -45.87
N ALA A 69 -9.20 -3.65 -46.60
CA ALA A 69 -10.30 -3.34 -47.51
C ALA A 69 -10.49 -4.43 -48.59
N ARG A 70 -9.44 -5.16 -48.96
CA ARG A 70 -9.54 -6.29 -49.90
C ARG A 70 -10.47 -7.40 -49.39
N LEU A 71 -10.54 -7.59 -48.07
CA LEU A 71 -11.46 -8.56 -47.49
C LEU A 71 -12.92 -8.17 -47.72
N LEU A 72 -13.25 -6.88 -47.63
CA LEU A 72 -14.60 -6.40 -47.94
C LEU A 72 -14.99 -6.71 -49.38
N GLU A 73 -14.07 -6.54 -50.33
CA GLU A 73 -14.31 -6.90 -51.74
C GLU A 73 -14.63 -8.39 -51.89
N LEU A 74 -13.86 -9.26 -51.23
CA LEU A 74 -14.08 -10.71 -51.25
C LEU A 74 -15.40 -11.11 -50.59
N LEU A 75 -15.70 -10.54 -49.42
CA LEU A 75 -16.93 -10.80 -48.67
C LEU A 75 -18.17 -10.27 -49.42
N ALA A 76 -18.09 -9.09 -50.03
CA ALA A 76 -19.15 -8.54 -50.87
C ALA A 76 -19.38 -9.42 -52.10
N HIS A 77 -18.32 -9.93 -52.73
CA HIS A 77 -18.46 -10.88 -53.85
C HIS A 77 -19.16 -12.16 -53.41
N ARG A 78 -18.83 -12.70 -52.22
CA ARG A 78 -19.51 -13.87 -51.64
C ARG A 78 -20.98 -13.58 -51.34
N ALA A 79 -21.29 -12.43 -50.74
CA ALA A 79 -22.65 -12.02 -50.40
C ALA A 79 -23.53 -11.71 -51.63
N ASN A 80 -22.93 -11.31 -52.75
CA ASN A 80 -23.62 -11.09 -54.03
C ASN A 80 -23.92 -12.38 -54.81
N LEU A 81 -23.45 -13.54 -54.33
CA LEU A 81 -23.84 -14.83 -54.88
C LEU A 81 -25.20 -15.24 -54.30
N PRO A 82 -26.16 -15.68 -55.14
CA PRO A 82 -27.46 -16.12 -54.65
C PRO A 82 -27.37 -17.20 -53.56
N ALA A 83 -28.22 -17.20 -52.54
CA ALA A 83 -28.22 -18.27 -51.54
C ALA A 83 -28.60 -19.63 -52.17
N LEU A 84 -27.88 -20.69 -51.81
CA LEU A 84 -28.20 -22.06 -52.21
C LEU A 84 -29.18 -22.67 -51.19
N THR A 85 -30.24 -23.28 -51.69
CA THR A 85 -31.14 -24.14 -50.90
C THR A 85 -30.64 -25.58 -50.90
N GLU A 86 -31.14 -26.44 -50.00
CA GLU A 86 -30.85 -27.88 -50.06
C GLU A 86 -31.19 -28.50 -51.42
N ALA A 87 -32.28 -28.03 -52.04
CA ALA A 87 -32.68 -28.45 -53.37
C ALA A 87 -31.65 -28.05 -54.45
N ASP A 88 -31.04 -26.86 -54.33
CA ASP A 88 -29.98 -26.43 -55.25
C ASP A 88 -28.71 -27.27 -55.08
N HIS A 89 -28.33 -27.61 -53.84
CA HIS A 89 -27.19 -28.50 -53.58
C HIS A 89 -27.42 -29.92 -54.13
N ALA A 90 -28.64 -30.46 -54.01
CA ALA A 90 -28.99 -31.74 -54.61
C ALA A 90 -29.01 -31.69 -56.14
N MET A 91 -29.51 -30.58 -56.71
CA MET A 91 -29.52 -30.33 -58.15
C MET A 91 -28.11 -30.26 -58.73
N LEU A 92 -27.22 -29.47 -58.13
CA LEU A 92 -25.83 -29.32 -58.58
C LEU A 92 -25.05 -30.63 -58.50
N ARG A 93 -25.19 -31.39 -57.41
CA ARG A 93 -24.56 -32.72 -57.27
C ARG A 93 -25.02 -33.71 -58.35
N ARG A 94 -26.34 -33.76 -58.59
CA ARG A 94 -26.90 -34.66 -59.61
C ARG A 94 -26.41 -34.32 -61.02
N LEU A 95 -26.33 -33.03 -61.35
CA LEU A 95 -25.82 -32.57 -62.65
C LEU A 95 -24.32 -32.85 -62.83
N ASP A 96 -23.56 -32.94 -61.73
CA ASP A 96 -22.14 -33.31 -61.73
C ASP A 96 -21.97 -34.84 -61.88
N GLU A 97 -22.68 -35.64 -61.07
CA GLU A 97 -22.65 -37.11 -61.09
C GLU A 97 -23.09 -37.69 -62.45
N ASP A 98 -24.11 -37.10 -63.07
CA ASP A 98 -24.70 -37.60 -64.32
C ASP A 98 -23.97 -37.10 -65.59
N GLN A 99 -22.87 -36.35 -65.49
CA GLN A 99 -22.06 -35.93 -66.67
C GLN A 99 -21.52 -37.13 -67.46
N HIS A 100 -21.31 -38.27 -66.79
CA HIS A 100 -20.85 -39.50 -67.44
C HIS A 100 -21.83 -40.02 -68.51
N ALA A 101 -23.14 -39.84 -68.29
CA ALA A 101 -24.18 -40.26 -69.23
C ALA A 101 -24.10 -39.46 -70.55
N VAL A 102 -23.75 -38.18 -70.46
CA VAL A 102 -23.56 -37.29 -71.61
C VAL A 102 -22.32 -37.69 -72.42
N HIS A 103 -21.20 -37.96 -71.74
CA HIS A 103 -19.94 -38.36 -72.37
C HIS A 103 -20.05 -39.70 -73.13
N GLU A 104 -20.87 -40.65 -72.67
CA GLU A 104 -21.09 -41.93 -73.34
C GLU A 104 -22.02 -41.83 -74.57
N VAL A 105 -22.97 -40.88 -74.57
CA VAL A 105 -23.98 -40.72 -75.63
C VAL A 105 -23.52 -39.77 -76.75
N ALA A 106 -22.68 -38.77 -76.45
CA ALA A 106 -22.18 -37.79 -77.42
C ALA A 106 -21.51 -38.40 -78.68
N PRO A 107 -20.73 -39.50 -78.61
CA PRO A 107 -20.16 -40.15 -79.80
C PRO A 107 -21.21 -40.76 -80.75
N LEU A 108 -22.40 -41.13 -80.25
CA LEU A 108 -23.47 -41.74 -81.04
C LEU A 108 -24.27 -40.74 -81.89
N VAL A 109 -24.24 -39.46 -81.53
CA VAL A 109 -24.93 -38.39 -82.26
C VAL A 109 -24.00 -37.61 -83.21
N SER A 110 -22.69 -37.87 -83.16
CA SER A 110 -21.64 -37.28 -84.03
C SER A 110 -21.19 -38.22 -85.18
N ALA A 111 -20.23 -37.78 -86.00
CA ALA A 111 -19.68 -38.56 -87.11
C ALA A 111 -18.92 -39.83 -86.66
N TRP A 112 -18.52 -39.90 -85.38
CA TRP A 112 -17.74 -41.00 -84.80
C TRP A 112 -18.53 -42.30 -84.57
N ARG A 113 -19.86 -42.24 -84.70
CA ARG A 113 -20.79 -43.38 -84.58
C ARG A 113 -20.46 -44.57 -85.48
N PHE A 114 -19.83 -44.34 -86.64
CA PHE A 114 -19.45 -45.39 -87.57
C PHE A 114 -18.30 -46.28 -87.06
N PHE A 115 -17.57 -45.83 -86.04
CA PHE A 115 -16.44 -46.53 -85.44
C PHE A 115 -16.77 -47.17 -84.07
N ALA A 116 -18.01 -47.03 -83.57
CA ALA A 116 -18.43 -47.60 -82.30
C ALA A 116 -18.82 -49.09 -82.43
N GLY A 117 -18.15 -49.95 -81.65
CA GLY A 117 -18.43 -51.39 -81.55
C GLY A 117 -19.81 -51.72 -80.98
N ARG A 118 -20.24 -52.98 -81.11
CA ARG A 118 -21.59 -53.45 -80.73
C ARG A 118 -21.89 -53.25 -79.24
N GLU A 119 -20.89 -53.48 -78.39
CA GLU A 119 -20.95 -53.34 -76.93
C GLU A 119 -21.15 -51.88 -76.48
N ARG A 120 -20.38 -50.93 -77.06
CA ARG A 120 -20.55 -49.48 -76.86
C ARG A 120 -21.93 -48.97 -77.29
N LYS A 121 -22.54 -49.57 -78.31
CA LYS A 121 -23.90 -49.18 -78.77
C LYS A 121 -25.00 -49.60 -77.78
N THR A 122 -24.83 -50.72 -77.08
CA THR A 122 -25.75 -51.17 -76.01
C THR A 122 -25.61 -50.32 -74.76
N GLN A 123 -24.38 -50.03 -74.32
CA GLN A 123 -24.12 -49.17 -73.17
C GLN A 123 -24.66 -47.76 -73.39
N ALA A 124 -24.40 -47.17 -74.56
CA ALA A 124 -24.91 -45.84 -74.87
C ALA A 124 -26.42 -45.79 -75.19
N ALA A 125 -27.12 -46.92 -75.33
CA ALA A 125 -28.59 -46.96 -75.34
C ALA A 125 -29.16 -46.80 -73.92
N VAL A 126 -28.56 -47.49 -72.94
CA VAL A 126 -28.88 -47.32 -71.51
C VAL A 126 -28.59 -45.88 -71.07
N SER A 127 -27.46 -45.32 -71.52
CA SER A 127 -27.08 -43.93 -71.20
C SER A 127 -27.97 -42.89 -71.91
N ALA A 128 -28.57 -43.22 -73.06
CA ALA A 128 -29.55 -42.37 -73.74
C ALA A 128 -30.91 -42.32 -73.01
N ASP A 129 -31.34 -43.44 -72.41
CA ASP A 129 -32.52 -43.49 -71.55
C ASP A 129 -32.30 -42.69 -70.26
N LEU A 130 -31.11 -42.83 -69.65
CA LEU A 130 -30.69 -42.04 -68.49
C LEU A 130 -30.68 -40.53 -68.80
N LEU A 131 -30.14 -40.13 -69.96
CA LEU A 131 -30.08 -38.74 -70.39
C LEU A 131 -31.46 -38.15 -70.68
N SER A 132 -32.38 -38.97 -71.23
CA SER A 132 -33.78 -38.59 -71.42
C SER A 132 -34.51 -38.41 -70.08
N ALA A 133 -34.26 -39.30 -69.11
CA ALA A 133 -34.80 -39.19 -67.76
C ALA A 133 -34.27 -37.96 -67.01
N LEU A 134 -32.99 -37.64 -67.18
CA LEU A 134 -32.35 -36.46 -66.61
C LEU A 134 -32.90 -35.16 -67.21
N HIS A 135 -33.09 -35.10 -68.52
CA HIS A 135 -33.70 -33.95 -69.18
C HIS A 135 -35.17 -33.74 -68.76
N ALA A 136 -35.94 -34.83 -68.64
CA ALA A 136 -37.31 -34.78 -68.15
C ALA A 136 -37.39 -34.28 -66.69
N TRP A 137 -36.49 -34.77 -65.82
CA TRP A 137 -36.34 -34.29 -64.45
C TRP A 137 -36.01 -32.79 -64.42
N GLY A 138 -35.01 -32.36 -65.19
CA GLY A 138 -34.55 -30.97 -65.19
C GLY A 138 -35.57 -29.99 -65.76
N SER A 139 -36.31 -30.41 -66.79
CA SER A 139 -37.42 -29.63 -67.37
C SER A 139 -38.59 -29.48 -66.40
N THR A 140 -38.93 -30.54 -65.66
CA THR A 140 -40.05 -30.53 -64.70
C THR A 140 -39.75 -29.63 -63.49
N LEU A 141 -38.50 -29.61 -63.04
CA LEU A 141 -38.07 -28.82 -61.89
C LEU A 141 -37.56 -27.42 -62.24
N GLY A 142 -37.53 -27.04 -63.52
CA GLY A 142 -37.06 -25.71 -63.94
C GLY A 142 -35.56 -25.48 -63.70
N VAL A 143 -34.73 -26.52 -63.87
CA VAL A 143 -33.28 -26.48 -63.63
C VAL A 143 -32.59 -25.39 -64.45
N GLY A 144 -32.93 -25.25 -65.74
CA GLY A 144 -32.35 -24.22 -66.61
C GLY A 144 -32.50 -22.79 -66.07
N PRO A 145 -33.72 -22.29 -65.87
CA PRO A 145 -33.96 -20.97 -65.26
C PRO A 145 -33.32 -20.79 -63.87
N ARG A 146 -33.31 -21.85 -63.04
CA ARG A 146 -32.68 -21.80 -61.71
C ARG A 146 -31.16 -21.65 -61.81
N LEU A 147 -30.50 -22.42 -62.68
CA LEU A 147 -29.06 -22.30 -62.94
C LEU A 147 -28.69 -20.92 -63.51
N GLU A 148 -29.49 -20.38 -64.44
CA GLU A 148 -29.30 -19.02 -64.95
C GLU A 148 -29.48 -17.94 -63.89
N HIS A 149 -30.28 -18.19 -62.85
CA HIS A 149 -30.37 -17.30 -61.69
C HIS A 149 -29.15 -17.44 -60.78
N LEU A 150 -28.75 -18.67 -60.46
CA LEU A 150 -27.59 -18.97 -59.60
C LEU A 150 -26.25 -18.49 -60.21
N ALA A 151 -26.17 -18.38 -61.54
CA ALA A 151 -25.00 -17.88 -62.25
C ALA A 151 -24.88 -16.34 -62.26
N ARG A 152 -25.93 -15.60 -61.90
CA ARG A 152 -25.92 -14.12 -61.86
C ARG A 152 -25.29 -13.62 -60.55
N SER A 153 -24.62 -12.47 -60.65
CA SER A 153 -24.32 -11.62 -59.49
C SER A 153 -25.55 -10.77 -59.20
N THR A 154 -25.91 -10.61 -57.93
CA THR A 154 -27.03 -9.73 -57.54
C THR A 154 -26.61 -8.25 -57.44
N ASP A 155 -25.30 -7.96 -57.44
CA ASP A 155 -24.68 -6.63 -57.32
C ASP A 155 -25.30 -5.76 -56.20
N VAL A 156 -25.76 -6.40 -55.12
CA VAL A 156 -26.43 -5.76 -53.96
C VAL A 156 -25.41 -5.00 -53.12
N TYR A 157 -24.22 -5.58 -52.94
CA TYR A 157 -23.13 -5.01 -52.16
C TYR A 157 -22.04 -4.49 -53.11
N ASP A 158 -21.91 -3.16 -53.18
CA ASP A 158 -20.86 -2.47 -53.92
C ASP A 158 -19.67 -2.20 -52.99
N ALA A 159 -18.63 -3.03 -53.10
CA ALA A 159 -17.43 -2.92 -52.26
C ALA A 159 -16.73 -1.55 -52.35
N THR A 160 -16.91 -0.81 -53.44
CA THR A 160 -16.29 0.52 -53.60
C THR A 160 -16.92 1.60 -52.71
N ARG A 161 -18.12 1.34 -52.19
CA ARG A 161 -18.86 2.23 -51.27
C ARG A 161 -18.78 1.78 -49.81
N MET A 162 -18.26 0.59 -49.56
CA MET A 162 -18.14 0.02 -48.24
C MET A 162 -16.82 0.44 -47.59
N THR A 163 -16.83 0.46 -46.28
CA THR A 163 -15.68 0.79 -45.44
C THR A 163 -15.41 -0.36 -44.46
N VAL A 164 -14.25 -0.33 -43.80
CA VAL A 164 -13.89 -1.32 -42.76
C VAL A 164 -14.95 -1.39 -41.64
N SER A 165 -15.71 -0.32 -41.42
CA SER A 165 -16.84 -0.29 -40.49
C SER A 165 -17.99 -1.25 -40.85
N ASP A 166 -18.11 -1.62 -42.13
CA ASP A 166 -19.18 -2.49 -42.64
C ASP A 166 -18.81 -3.98 -42.58
N LEU A 167 -17.61 -4.35 -42.10
CA LEU A 167 -17.13 -5.74 -42.05
C LEU A 167 -18.04 -6.69 -41.26
N LEU A 168 -18.81 -6.15 -40.31
CA LEU A 168 -19.69 -6.91 -39.43
C LEU A 168 -21.15 -6.90 -39.87
N GLU A 169 -21.45 -6.40 -41.07
CA GLU A 169 -22.77 -6.55 -41.67
C GLU A 169 -23.15 -8.04 -41.74
N PRO A 170 -24.30 -8.48 -41.15
CA PRO A 170 -24.63 -9.89 -41.04
C PRO A 170 -24.63 -10.65 -42.37
N ALA A 171 -24.98 -9.95 -43.46
CA ALA A 171 -25.01 -10.53 -44.80
C ALA A 171 -23.63 -10.88 -45.38
N LEU A 172 -22.54 -10.32 -44.83
CA LEU A 172 -21.17 -10.63 -45.26
C LEU A 172 -20.65 -11.95 -44.66
N GLY A 173 -21.22 -12.42 -43.54
CA GLY A 173 -20.91 -13.72 -42.93
C GLY A 173 -19.56 -13.80 -42.21
N LEU A 174 -18.80 -12.70 -42.07
CA LEU A 174 -17.49 -12.73 -41.39
C LEU A 174 -17.58 -13.16 -39.92
N ALA A 175 -18.66 -12.79 -39.23
CA ALA A 175 -18.89 -13.19 -37.84
C ALA A 175 -18.97 -14.72 -37.70
N ASP A 176 -19.58 -15.40 -38.67
CA ASP A 176 -19.68 -16.86 -38.69
C ASP A 176 -18.32 -17.51 -38.97
N ASP A 177 -17.53 -16.92 -39.87
CA ASP A 177 -16.16 -17.39 -40.19
C ASP A 177 -15.18 -17.27 -39.00
N LEU A 178 -15.51 -16.46 -37.99
CA LEU A 178 -14.70 -16.20 -36.80
C LEU A 178 -15.33 -16.72 -35.49
N ALA A 179 -16.45 -17.45 -35.57
CA ALA A 179 -17.23 -17.85 -34.39
C ALA A 179 -16.46 -18.77 -33.41
N ASP A 180 -15.43 -19.47 -33.88
CA ASP A 180 -14.52 -20.26 -33.04
C ASP A 180 -13.53 -19.41 -32.23
N LEU A 181 -13.32 -18.14 -32.61
CA LEU A 181 -12.44 -17.23 -31.91
C LEU A 181 -13.12 -16.52 -30.74
N GLY A 182 -14.44 -16.37 -30.78
CA GLY A 182 -15.20 -15.71 -29.74
C GLY A 182 -16.60 -15.33 -30.23
N ARG A 183 -17.35 -14.66 -29.37
CA ARG A 183 -18.73 -14.23 -29.64
C ARG A 183 -18.79 -12.72 -29.79
N SER A 184 -19.89 -12.25 -30.38
CA SER A 184 -20.25 -10.83 -30.49
C SER A 184 -19.08 -9.96 -30.95
N PRO A 185 -18.61 -10.15 -32.19
CA PRO A 185 -17.56 -9.30 -32.74
C PRO A 185 -17.98 -7.82 -32.71
N GLU A 186 -17.09 -6.96 -32.27
CA GLU A 186 -17.27 -5.51 -32.27
C GLU A 186 -16.07 -4.82 -32.92
N LEU A 187 -16.34 -3.73 -33.65
CA LEU A 187 -15.31 -2.98 -34.33
C LEU A 187 -14.94 -1.72 -33.53
N VAL A 188 -13.69 -1.64 -33.10
CA VAL A 188 -13.15 -0.51 -32.34
C VAL A 188 -12.29 0.36 -33.27
N GLN A 189 -12.46 1.68 -33.21
CA GLN A 189 -11.60 2.63 -33.92
C GLN A 189 -10.16 2.56 -33.38
N GLY A 190 -9.18 2.40 -34.27
CA GLY A 190 -7.77 2.27 -33.90
C GLY A 190 -7.23 3.49 -33.15
N GLU A 191 -7.72 4.69 -33.48
CA GLU A 191 -7.33 5.96 -32.83
C GLU A 191 -7.52 5.94 -31.31
N VAL A 192 -8.55 5.25 -30.81
CA VAL A 192 -8.83 5.13 -29.36
C VAL A 192 -7.72 4.34 -28.65
N LEU A 193 -7.05 3.43 -29.36
CA LEU A 193 -6.05 2.53 -28.81
C LEU A 193 -4.60 2.91 -29.18
N HIS A 194 -4.38 3.82 -30.15
CA HIS A 194 -3.04 4.27 -30.55
C HIS A 194 -2.16 4.79 -29.39
N PRO A 195 -2.68 5.52 -28.38
CA PRO A 195 -1.86 5.96 -27.25
C PRO A 195 -1.36 4.82 -26.36
N LEU A 196 -1.96 3.62 -26.45
CA LEU A 196 -1.70 2.51 -25.54
C LEU A 196 -0.25 2.02 -25.64
N ALA A 197 0.30 1.89 -26.85
CA ALA A 197 1.68 1.43 -27.05
C ALA A 197 2.72 2.33 -26.37
N GLY A 198 2.58 3.66 -26.54
CA GLY A 198 3.44 4.64 -25.89
C GLY A 198 3.26 4.65 -24.37
N SER A 199 2.02 4.46 -23.91
CA SER A 199 1.66 4.46 -22.50
C SER A 199 2.23 3.25 -21.75
N VAL A 200 2.07 2.05 -22.31
CA VAL A 200 2.69 0.82 -21.81
C VAL A 200 4.21 0.99 -21.74
N ALA A 201 4.85 1.50 -22.79
CA ALA A 201 6.29 1.72 -22.79
C ALA A 201 6.78 2.72 -21.72
N VAL A 202 6.01 3.77 -21.44
CA VAL A 202 6.31 4.72 -20.34
C VAL A 202 6.24 4.02 -18.99
N ILE A 203 5.17 3.27 -18.74
CA ILE A 203 4.96 2.55 -17.47
C ILE A 203 6.02 1.46 -17.29
N THR A 204 6.28 0.63 -18.31
CA THR A 204 7.31 -0.42 -18.25
C THR A 204 8.70 0.16 -17.99
N ARG A 205 9.05 1.32 -18.58
CA ARG A 205 10.33 1.99 -18.26
C ARG A 205 10.40 2.49 -16.84
N ALA A 206 9.33 3.12 -16.34
CA ALA A 206 9.26 3.55 -14.94
C ALA A 206 9.37 2.36 -13.97
N VAL A 207 8.83 1.22 -14.37
CA VAL A 207 8.92 -0.03 -13.62
C VAL A 207 10.33 -0.60 -13.65
N ALA A 208 10.92 -0.79 -14.82
CA ALA A 208 12.31 -1.25 -14.90
C ALA A 208 13.28 -0.34 -14.11
N ALA A 209 13.06 0.98 -14.15
CA ALA A 209 13.87 1.93 -13.38
C ALA A 209 13.75 1.74 -11.86
N GLU A 210 12.54 1.64 -11.31
CA GLU A 210 12.37 1.41 -9.87
C GLU A 210 12.95 0.07 -9.41
N SER A 211 12.79 -1.01 -10.19
CA SER A 211 13.36 -2.31 -9.83
C SER A 211 14.88 -2.22 -9.78
N SER A 212 15.47 -1.56 -10.77
CA SER A 212 16.91 -1.31 -10.81
C SER A 212 17.39 -0.48 -9.62
N TYR A 213 16.63 0.54 -9.20
CA TYR A 213 16.98 1.34 -8.02
C TYR A 213 16.84 0.56 -6.72
N ARG A 214 15.80 -0.29 -6.60
CA ARG A 214 15.60 -1.18 -5.46
C ARG A 214 16.73 -2.18 -5.31
N ASP A 215 17.14 -2.81 -6.42
CA ASP A 215 18.24 -3.78 -6.43
C ASP A 215 19.58 -3.10 -6.08
N ALA A 216 19.84 -1.91 -6.62
CA ALA A 216 21.01 -1.12 -6.26
C ALA A 216 21.03 -0.71 -4.77
N ALA A 217 19.88 -0.33 -4.21
CA ALA A 217 19.76 -0.03 -2.78
C ALA A 217 19.99 -1.28 -1.92
N LYS A 218 19.51 -2.44 -2.36
CA LYS A 218 19.76 -3.72 -1.69
C LYS A 218 21.25 -4.08 -1.71
N GLU A 219 21.90 -4.02 -2.87
CA GLU A 219 23.33 -4.30 -2.98
C GLU A 219 24.17 -3.35 -2.11
N ALA A 220 23.83 -2.05 -2.08
CA ALA A 220 24.48 -1.08 -1.21
C ALA A 220 24.26 -1.38 0.28
N GLY A 221 23.07 -1.85 0.67
CA GLY A 221 22.77 -2.26 2.04
C GLY A 221 23.55 -3.49 2.48
N GLU A 222 23.70 -4.48 1.59
CA GLU A 222 24.56 -5.65 1.81
C GLU A 222 26.02 -5.25 1.97
N ALA A 223 26.50 -4.26 1.21
CA ALA A 223 27.85 -3.71 1.36
C ALA A 223 28.06 -3.02 2.72
N VAL A 224 27.08 -2.22 3.19
CA VAL A 224 27.14 -1.59 4.53
C VAL A 224 27.17 -2.65 5.63
N ARG A 225 26.32 -3.68 5.53
CA ARG A 225 26.30 -4.81 6.48
C ARG A 225 27.63 -5.55 6.50
N GLY A 226 28.17 -5.87 5.32
CA GLY A 226 29.46 -6.54 5.19
C GLY A 226 30.59 -5.74 5.84
N ALA A 227 30.65 -4.42 5.58
CA ALA A 227 31.64 -3.54 6.19
C ALA A 227 31.53 -3.48 7.72
N GLU A 228 30.31 -3.55 8.28
CA GLU A 228 30.12 -3.60 9.74
C GLU A 228 30.57 -4.94 10.33
N VAL A 229 30.24 -6.06 9.68
CA VAL A 229 30.68 -7.40 10.09
C VAL A 229 32.20 -7.49 10.09
N ASP A 230 32.86 -6.98 9.04
CA ASP A 230 34.32 -6.97 8.96
C ASP A 230 34.93 -6.19 10.14
N ARG A 231 34.36 -5.03 10.50
CA ARG A 231 34.77 -4.25 11.69
C ARG A 231 34.53 -4.98 13.01
N MET A 232 33.46 -5.77 13.12
CA MET A 232 33.22 -6.61 14.30
C MET A 232 34.28 -7.72 14.42
N LEU A 233 34.60 -8.37 13.30
CA LEU A 233 35.59 -9.45 13.26
C LEU A 233 37.03 -8.96 13.46
N GLU A 234 37.33 -7.71 13.10
CA GLU A 234 38.60 -7.05 13.43
C GLU A 234 38.81 -6.91 14.94
N LYS A 235 37.73 -6.82 15.72
CA LYS A 235 37.78 -6.76 17.19
C LYS A 235 37.53 -8.12 17.84
N MET A 236 37.05 -9.10 17.09
CA MET A 236 36.72 -10.43 17.59
C MET A 236 37.98 -11.27 17.81
N PRO A 237 38.25 -11.72 19.05
CA PRO A 237 39.46 -12.46 19.36
C PRO A 237 39.41 -13.89 18.79
N ILE A 238 40.57 -14.47 18.44
CA ILE A 238 40.66 -15.84 17.87
C ILE A 238 40.03 -16.93 18.73
N GLU A 239 39.82 -16.69 20.03
CA GLU A 239 39.13 -17.60 20.94
C GLU A 239 37.72 -17.93 20.47
N ALA A 240 37.02 -16.97 19.86
CA ALA A 240 35.67 -17.13 19.32
C ALA A 240 35.57 -18.24 18.26
N LEU A 241 36.68 -18.57 17.57
CA LEU A 241 36.71 -19.67 16.59
C LEU A 241 36.27 -21.00 17.19
N LYS A 242 36.45 -21.19 18.50
CA LYS A 242 36.03 -22.41 19.20
C LYS A 242 34.51 -22.53 19.32
N ASP A 243 33.79 -21.41 19.33
CA ASP A 243 32.33 -21.41 19.48
C ASP A 243 31.63 -21.79 18.18
N ALA A 244 32.33 -21.63 17.04
CA ALA A 244 31.83 -21.91 15.71
C ALA A 244 32.04 -23.34 15.22
N THR A 245 32.78 -24.16 15.98
CA THR A 245 33.08 -25.55 15.62
C THR A 245 33.02 -26.47 16.82
N ARG A 246 32.57 -27.71 16.59
CA ARG A 246 32.60 -28.77 17.62
C ARG A 246 33.99 -29.38 17.82
N ASP A 247 34.92 -29.08 16.91
CA ASP A 247 36.28 -29.61 16.93
C ASP A 247 37.20 -28.83 17.87
N ARG A 248 38.13 -29.53 18.53
CA ARG A 248 39.15 -28.87 19.39
C ARG A 248 40.20 -28.16 18.53
N LEU A 249 40.02 -26.87 18.28
CA LEU A 249 41.01 -26.02 17.63
C LEU A 249 42.18 -25.67 18.57
N ARG A 250 43.41 -25.89 18.09
CA ARG A 250 44.65 -25.46 18.78
C ARG A 250 45.04 -24.07 18.32
N LEU A 251 44.77 -23.05 19.13
CA LEU A 251 45.01 -21.65 18.79
C LEU A 251 46.45 -21.15 19.06
N GLY A 252 47.29 -21.95 19.74
CA GLY A 252 48.67 -21.56 20.09
C GLY A 252 49.52 -21.07 18.91
N PRO A 253 49.56 -21.81 17.77
CA PRO A 253 50.30 -21.38 16.59
C PRO A 253 49.84 -20.04 15.99
N LEU A 254 48.56 -19.67 16.13
CA LEU A 254 48.05 -18.37 15.69
C LEU A 254 48.61 -17.24 16.56
N ARG A 255 48.65 -17.44 17.88
CA ARG A 255 49.23 -16.47 18.83
C ARG A 255 50.72 -16.28 18.60
N ASP A 256 51.44 -17.37 18.37
CA ASP A 256 52.88 -17.34 18.09
C ASP A 256 53.18 -16.59 16.78
N ALA A 257 52.27 -16.68 15.81
CA ALA A 257 52.30 -15.94 14.55
C ALA A 257 51.70 -14.52 14.63
N GLN A 258 51.37 -14.02 15.82
CA GLN A 258 50.75 -12.71 16.05
C GLN A 258 49.39 -12.50 15.34
N VAL A 259 48.70 -13.59 15.01
CA VAL A 259 47.31 -13.57 14.54
C VAL A 259 46.40 -13.57 15.76
N ALA A 260 45.79 -12.42 16.04
CA ALA A 260 45.02 -12.16 17.25
C ALA A 260 43.50 -12.12 17.02
N THR A 261 43.05 -11.91 15.78
CA THR A 261 41.63 -11.68 15.48
C THR A 261 41.07 -12.62 14.42
N VAL A 262 39.74 -12.81 14.41
CA VAL A 262 39.06 -13.63 13.41
C VAL A 262 39.22 -13.05 12.00
N ALA A 263 39.20 -11.72 11.85
CA ALA A 263 39.47 -11.08 10.56
C ALA A 263 40.86 -11.41 10.00
N GLN A 264 41.90 -11.44 10.84
CA GLN A 264 43.25 -11.82 10.41
C GLN A 264 43.34 -13.28 9.96
N VAL A 265 42.57 -14.17 10.59
CA VAL A 265 42.46 -15.57 10.15
C VAL A 265 41.79 -15.68 8.78
N LEU A 266 40.73 -14.91 8.52
CA LEU A 266 40.09 -14.85 7.20
C LEU A 266 41.04 -14.29 6.12
N ALA A 267 41.74 -13.20 6.44
CA ALA A 267 42.69 -12.55 5.54
C ALA A 267 43.87 -13.47 5.18
N ALA A 268 44.42 -14.19 6.15
CA ALA A 268 45.51 -15.14 5.91
C ALA A 268 45.07 -16.36 5.08
N GLY A 269 43.80 -16.77 5.16
CA GLY A 269 43.20 -17.76 4.27
C GLY A 269 44.03 -19.04 4.11
N ARG A 270 44.49 -19.35 2.90
CA ARG A 270 45.29 -20.56 2.63
C ARG A 270 46.74 -20.46 3.13
N GLU A 271 47.24 -19.24 3.37
CA GLU A 271 48.61 -19.00 3.83
C GLU A 271 48.80 -19.40 5.30
N LEU A 272 47.72 -19.58 6.06
CA LEU A 272 47.73 -20.16 7.40
C LEU A 272 48.45 -21.52 7.47
N ALA A 273 48.40 -22.32 6.40
CA ALA A 273 49.08 -23.62 6.33
C ALA A 273 50.62 -23.51 6.26
N SER A 274 51.14 -22.30 6.01
CA SER A 274 52.58 -22.02 6.01
C SER A 274 53.14 -21.65 7.39
N LEU A 275 52.27 -21.39 8.37
CA LEU A 275 52.68 -21.01 9.71
C LEU A 275 53.25 -22.21 10.49
N PRO A 276 54.36 -22.02 11.23
CA PRO A 276 54.96 -23.07 12.04
C PRO A 276 53.95 -23.67 13.02
N GLY A 277 53.71 -24.98 12.94
CA GLY A 277 52.79 -25.69 13.83
C GLY A 277 51.34 -25.82 13.33
N LEU A 278 51.01 -25.31 12.13
CA LEU A 278 49.71 -25.53 11.47
C LEU A 278 49.83 -26.40 10.22
N GLY A 279 49.16 -27.55 10.22
CA GLY A 279 49.01 -28.38 9.03
C GLY A 279 47.87 -27.89 8.12
N PRO A 280 47.82 -28.33 6.85
CA PRO A 280 46.81 -27.88 5.88
C PRO A 280 45.37 -28.17 6.33
N THR A 281 45.14 -29.30 7.01
CA THR A 281 43.82 -29.65 7.56
C THR A 281 43.39 -28.69 8.67
N THR A 282 44.28 -28.39 9.62
CA THR A 282 44.01 -27.48 10.74
C THR A 282 43.78 -26.06 10.26
N ALA A 283 44.58 -25.58 9.29
CA ALA A 283 44.39 -24.27 8.66
C ALA A 283 43.02 -24.18 7.97
N THR A 284 42.63 -25.22 7.21
CA THR A 284 41.32 -25.28 6.56
C THR A 284 40.17 -25.26 7.56
N GLN A 285 40.30 -25.99 8.68
CA GLN A 285 39.30 -25.97 9.76
C GLN A 285 39.19 -24.60 10.42
N MET A 286 40.31 -23.91 10.66
CA MET A 286 40.32 -22.56 11.24
C MET A 286 39.67 -21.52 10.32
N VAL A 287 40.00 -21.55 9.02
CA VAL A 287 39.34 -20.68 8.03
C VAL A 287 37.86 -21.03 7.90
N GLY A 288 37.51 -22.32 7.96
CA GLY A 288 36.12 -22.78 7.98
C GLY A 288 35.34 -22.22 9.17
N ALA A 289 35.89 -22.34 10.39
CA ALA A 289 35.31 -21.78 11.60
C ALA A 289 35.17 -20.25 11.52
N ALA A 290 36.19 -19.56 11.00
CA ALA A 290 36.15 -18.11 10.81
C ALA A 290 35.07 -17.69 9.80
N ARG A 291 34.88 -18.45 8.71
CA ARG A 291 33.78 -18.22 7.75
C ARG A 291 32.41 -18.49 8.35
N THR A 292 32.28 -19.52 9.19
CA THR A 292 31.05 -19.78 9.93
C THR A 292 30.71 -18.63 10.87
N LEU A 293 31.69 -18.11 11.61
CA LEU A 293 31.49 -16.90 12.43
C LEU A 293 31.11 -15.70 11.59
N TRP A 294 31.78 -15.49 10.46
CA TRP A 294 31.42 -14.41 9.54
C TRP A 294 29.96 -14.55 9.09
N GLN A 295 29.54 -15.75 8.67
CA GLN A 295 28.17 -16.00 8.21
C GLN A 295 27.13 -15.78 9.33
N ILE A 296 27.36 -16.34 10.52
CA ILE A 296 26.48 -16.13 11.68
C ILE A 296 26.39 -14.64 12.02
N THR A 297 27.53 -13.97 12.09
CA THR A 297 27.59 -12.53 12.40
C THR A 297 26.87 -11.74 11.30
N TYR A 298 27.06 -12.07 10.03
CA TYR A 298 26.42 -11.40 8.90
C TYR A 298 24.91 -11.59 8.86
N ASP A 299 24.43 -12.78 9.18
CA ASP A 299 23.00 -13.08 9.25
C ASP A 299 22.32 -12.38 10.45
N GLU A 300 23.05 -12.18 11.55
CA GLU A 300 22.57 -11.52 12.77
C GLU A 300 22.86 -10.01 12.83
N THR A 301 23.59 -9.43 11.87
CA THR A 301 23.93 -8.00 11.90
C THR A 301 22.93 -7.20 11.06
N PRO A 302 22.10 -6.31 11.65
CA PRO A 302 21.23 -5.42 10.89
C PRO A 302 22.03 -4.29 10.23
N VAL A 303 21.49 -3.70 9.16
CA VAL A 303 22.06 -2.47 8.58
C VAL A 303 21.71 -1.28 9.48
N ARG A 304 22.74 -0.57 9.96
CA ARG A 304 22.58 0.64 10.78
C ARG A 304 23.19 1.84 10.08
N ILE A 305 22.48 2.97 10.14
CA ILE A 305 22.98 4.26 9.67
C ILE A 305 23.52 5.01 10.88
N ASP A 306 24.85 5.12 10.99
CA ASP A 306 25.52 5.91 12.03
C ASP A 306 25.75 7.34 11.53
N VAL A 307 25.00 8.29 12.09
CA VAL A 307 25.10 9.71 11.71
C VAL A 307 26.45 10.32 12.06
N ALA A 308 27.12 9.81 13.10
CA ALA A 308 28.45 10.27 13.51
C ALA A 308 29.54 9.77 12.56
N ARG A 309 29.28 8.69 11.80
CA ARG A 309 30.22 8.06 10.89
C ARG A 309 29.68 8.05 9.46
N ARG A 310 29.99 9.11 8.71
CA ARG A 310 29.61 9.26 7.30
C ARG A 310 30.58 8.53 6.35
N ASP A 311 30.52 7.20 6.30
CA ASP A 311 31.35 6.40 5.39
C ASP A 311 30.79 6.34 3.95
N GLY A 312 31.62 5.87 3.01
CA GLY A 312 31.33 5.89 1.58
C GLY A 312 30.24 4.89 1.19
N GLU A 313 30.24 3.72 1.82
CA GLU A 313 29.24 2.67 1.67
C GLU A 313 27.85 3.17 2.11
N THR A 314 27.76 3.77 3.30
CA THR A 314 26.49 4.34 3.81
C THR A 314 26.01 5.48 2.93
N THR A 315 26.91 6.34 2.46
CA THR A 315 26.53 7.44 1.55
C THR A 315 25.92 6.93 0.25
N ARG A 316 26.48 5.85 -0.34
CA ARG A 316 25.90 5.21 -1.54
C ARG A 316 24.53 4.59 -1.25
N LEU A 317 24.39 3.91 -0.10
CA LEU A 317 23.11 3.36 0.34
C LEU A 317 22.04 4.46 0.42
N LEU A 318 22.33 5.59 1.04
CA LEU A 318 21.40 6.71 1.15
C LEU A 318 21.01 7.28 -0.23
N ASP A 319 21.96 7.41 -1.16
CA ASP A 319 21.69 7.90 -2.51
C ASP A 319 20.80 6.94 -3.33
N HIS A 320 21.04 5.63 -3.21
CA HIS A 320 20.21 4.62 -3.86
C HIS A 320 18.81 4.53 -3.25
N LEU A 321 18.68 4.61 -1.92
CA LEU A 321 17.38 4.69 -1.25
C LEU A 321 16.58 5.92 -1.68
N ALA A 322 17.22 7.10 -1.76
CA ALA A 322 16.58 8.32 -2.24
C ALA A 322 16.08 8.20 -3.69
N SER A 323 16.89 7.57 -4.55
CA SER A 323 16.54 7.32 -5.95
C SER A 323 15.39 6.34 -6.09
N TRP A 324 15.38 5.29 -5.25
CA TRP A 324 14.31 4.31 -5.20
C TRP A 324 12.98 4.95 -4.78
N ASP A 325 12.98 5.77 -3.72
CA ASP A 325 11.78 6.46 -3.24
C ASP A 325 11.19 7.42 -4.30
N ALA A 326 12.05 8.19 -4.98
CA ALA A 326 11.62 9.08 -6.05
C ALA A 326 10.97 8.31 -7.23
N ALA A 327 11.51 7.14 -7.57
CA ALA A 327 10.93 6.28 -8.60
C ALA A 327 9.58 5.68 -8.15
N ARG A 328 9.44 5.33 -6.86
CA ARG A 328 8.22 4.76 -6.27
C ARG A 328 7.06 5.75 -6.21
N ALA A 329 7.31 7.03 -5.90
CA ALA A 329 6.28 8.07 -5.91
C ALA A 329 5.57 8.20 -7.27
N THR A 330 6.24 7.75 -8.34
CA THR A 330 5.72 7.78 -9.71
C THR A 330 4.87 6.53 -10.04
N ARG A 331 4.84 5.54 -9.16
CA ARG A 331 4.49 4.15 -9.51
C ARG A 331 3.17 3.61 -8.96
N GLY A 332 2.38 4.43 -8.26
CA GLY A 332 1.04 4.11 -7.75
C GLY A 332 0.30 3.00 -8.52
N ALA A 333 -0.13 2.01 -7.73
CA ALA A 333 -0.96 0.85 -8.03
C ALA A 333 -0.33 -0.40 -8.69
N THR A 334 -0.18 -1.47 -7.91
CA THR A 334 0.03 -2.85 -8.35
C THR A 334 -1.07 -3.29 -9.32
N ALA A 335 -2.30 -2.79 -9.14
CA ALA A 335 -3.42 -3.00 -10.06
C ALA A 335 -3.20 -2.37 -11.44
N ASP A 336 -2.56 -1.19 -11.52
CA ASP A 336 -2.27 -0.53 -12.80
C ASP A 336 -1.17 -1.27 -13.58
N LEU A 337 -0.23 -1.90 -12.86
CA LEU A 337 0.80 -2.74 -13.45
C LEU A 337 0.21 -4.01 -14.06
N ALA A 338 -0.66 -4.70 -13.32
CA ALA A 338 -1.38 -5.86 -13.83
C ALA A 338 -2.20 -5.54 -15.09
N ARG A 339 -2.90 -4.39 -15.10
CA ARG A 339 -3.62 -3.90 -16.30
C ARG A 339 -2.68 -3.59 -17.47
N THR A 340 -1.50 -3.05 -17.18
CA THR A 340 -0.47 -2.79 -18.20
C THR A 340 0.04 -4.09 -18.82
N GLU A 341 0.27 -5.13 -18.01
CA GLU A 341 0.69 -6.45 -18.48
C GLU A 341 -0.39 -7.15 -19.30
N GLU A 342 -1.64 -7.11 -18.84
CA GLU A 342 -2.81 -7.67 -19.55
C GLU A 342 -3.01 -7.05 -20.94
N LEU A 343 -2.80 -5.73 -21.05
CA LEU A 343 -2.97 -4.96 -22.28
C LEU A 343 -1.72 -4.91 -23.17
N ALA A 344 -0.56 -5.34 -22.67
CA ALA A 344 0.70 -5.29 -23.42
C ALA A 344 0.65 -6.03 -24.78
N PRO A 345 0.01 -7.21 -24.92
CA PRO A 345 -0.15 -7.86 -26.22
C PRO A 345 -0.91 -6.99 -27.23
N LEU A 346 -2.01 -6.36 -26.80
CA LEU A 346 -2.81 -5.46 -27.64
C LEU A 346 -2.03 -4.20 -27.99
N ALA A 347 -1.32 -3.62 -27.02
CA ALA A 347 -0.48 -2.44 -27.20
C ALA A 347 0.63 -2.66 -28.24
N SER A 348 1.23 -3.85 -28.28
CA SER A 348 2.26 -4.19 -29.26
C SER A 348 1.70 -4.28 -30.69
N ALA A 349 0.46 -4.74 -30.81
CA ALA A 349 -0.21 -5.02 -32.08
C ALA A 349 -0.92 -3.80 -32.69
N VAL A 350 -1.41 -2.87 -31.85
CA VAL A 350 -2.12 -1.67 -32.31
C VAL A 350 -1.14 -0.50 -32.44
N ARG A 351 -0.64 -0.29 -33.66
CA ARG A 351 0.26 0.84 -34.02
C ARG A 351 -0.44 1.83 -34.94
N GLY A 352 0.21 2.95 -35.25
CA GLY A 352 -0.39 4.05 -36.02
C GLY A 352 -0.90 3.72 -37.45
N HIS A 353 -0.57 2.54 -38.00
CA HIS A 353 -1.10 2.07 -39.30
C HIS A 353 -2.38 1.22 -39.17
N VAL A 354 -2.75 0.82 -37.94
CA VAL A 354 -3.98 0.10 -37.64
C VAL A 354 -5.13 1.09 -37.62
N THR A 355 -6.13 0.87 -38.45
CA THR A 355 -7.31 1.74 -38.57
C THR A 355 -8.43 1.31 -37.64
N HIS A 356 -8.61 0.00 -37.46
CA HIS A 356 -9.65 -0.58 -36.64
C HIS A 356 -9.11 -1.82 -35.93
N VAL A 357 -9.75 -2.23 -34.85
CA VAL A 357 -9.48 -3.48 -34.15
C VAL A 357 -10.79 -4.22 -34.04
N LEU A 358 -10.84 -5.43 -34.60
CA LEU A 358 -11.96 -6.33 -34.43
C LEU A 358 -11.79 -7.08 -33.11
N VAL A 359 -12.72 -6.91 -32.18
CA VAL A 359 -12.67 -7.49 -30.83
C VAL A 359 -13.76 -8.53 -30.68
N LEU A 360 -13.37 -9.77 -30.35
CA LEU A 360 -14.28 -10.87 -30.04
C LEU A 360 -14.22 -11.20 -28.54
N ARG A 361 -15.37 -11.52 -27.97
CA ARG A 361 -15.51 -11.83 -26.54
C ARG A 361 -15.29 -13.32 -26.31
N VAL A 362 -14.44 -13.65 -25.35
CA VAL A 362 -14.18 -15.04 -24.91
C VAL A 362 -14.84 -15.32 -23.55
N ALA A 363 -15.13 -14.27 -22.78
CA ALA A 363 -15.81 -14.32 -21.48
C ALA A 363 -17.02 -13.36 -21.45
N GLU A 364 -17.80 -13.39 -20.36
CA GLU A 364 -18.97 -12.51 -20.10
C GLU A 364 -18.59 -11.03 -19.86
N ARG A 365 -17.45 -10.56 -20.38
CA ARG A 365 -16.97 -9.18 -20.27
C ARG A 365 -17.27 -8.40 -21.53
N GLU A 366 -17.60 -7.13 -21.38
CA GLU A 366 -17.97 -6.25 -22.49
C GLU A 366 -16.73 -5.57 -23.10
N VAL A 367 -16.79 -5.14 -24.36
CA VAL A 367 -15.67 -4.42 -25.00
C VAL A 367 -15.45 -3.04 -24.35
N VAL A 368 -16.48 -2.44 -23.76
CA VAL A 368 -16.35 -1.20 -22.98
C VAL A 368 -15.40 -1.35 -21.78
N ASP A 369 -15.31 -2.55 -21.17
CA ASP A 369 -14.40 -2.81 -20.06
C ASP A 369 -12.93 -2.80 -20.55
N LEU A 370 -12.67 -3.38 -21.73
CA LEU A 370 -11.36 -3.33 -22.39
C LEU A 370 -10.93 -1.89 -22.66
N LEU A 371 -11.83 -1.07 -23.19
CA LEU A 371 -11.59 0.34 -23.48
C LEU A 371 -11.33 1.15 -22.22
N ALA A 372 -12.11 0.91 -21.15
CA ALA A 372 -11.91 1.55 -19.86
C ALA A 372 -10.53 1.20 -19.27
N GLY A 373 -10.09 -0.06 -19.41
CA GLY A 373 -8.74 -0.49 -19.01
C GLY A 373 -7.64 0.20 -19.82
N ALA A 374 -7.80 0.32 -21.15
CA ALA A 374 -6.84 1.02 -22.00
C ALA A 374 -6.72 2.52 -21.62
N ASP A 375 -7.84 3.18 -21.40
CA ASP A 375 -7.92 4.57 -20.97
C ASP A 375 -7.31 4.80 -19.56
N GLN A 376 -7.46 3.83 -18.64
CA GLN A 376 -6.76 3.82 -17.35
C GLN A 376 -5.24 3.80 -17.52
N VAL A 377 -4.71 2.92 -18.38
CA VAL A 377 -3.26 2.83 -18.67
C VAL A 377 -2.75 4.13 -19.31
N VAL A 378 -3.50 4.73 -20.23
CA VAL A 378 -3.14 6.00 -20.89
C VAL A 378 -3.09 7.16 -19.89
N ARG A 379 -4.12 7.31 -19.05
CA ARG A 379 -4.12 8.31 -17.98
C ARG A 379 -2.94 8.14 -17.02
N ARG A 380 -2.62 6.89 -16.68
CA ARG A 380 -1.50 6.57 -15.79
C ARG A 380 -0.17 7.00 -16.40
N ALA A 381 0.08 6.64 -17.65
CA ALA A 381 1.29 7.06 -18.35
C ALA A 381 1.42 8.58 -18.46
N ALA A 382 0.32 9.31 -18.65
CA ALA A 382 0.33 10.77 -18.64
C ALA A 382 0.71 11.35 -17.26
N MET A 383 0.24 10.75 -16.16
CA MET A 383 0.65 11.13 -14.80
C MET A 383 2.14 10.87 -14.54
N ILE A 384 2.66 9.74 -15.04
CA ILE A 384 4.10 9.42 -14.96
C ILE A 384 4.93 10.42 -15.77
N ALA A 385 4.53 10.69 -17.01
CA ALA A 385 5.28 11.50 -17.96
C ALA A 385 5.30 13.00 -17.61
N THR A 386 4.23 13.53 -17.03
CA THR A 386 4.18 14.93 -16.57
C THR A 386 5.02 15.18 -15.31
N GLY A 387 5.57 14.10 -14.72
CA GLY A 387 6.21 14.10 -13.42
C GLY A 387 5.17 14.36 -12.34
N GLY A 388 5.26 13.64 -11.22
CA GLY A 388 4.49 13.91 -10.01
C GLY A 388 4.77 15.29 -9.38
N ARG A 389 4.72 16.40 -10.14
CA ARG A 389 4.79 17.78 -9.66
C ARG A 389 3.56 18.19 -8.81
N GLY A 390 2.64 17.25 -8.52
CA GLY A 390 1.41 17.47 -7.78
C GLY A 390 1.37 16.95 -6.34
N SER A 391 2.30 16.09 -5.89
CA SER A 391 2.29 15.58 -4.50
C SER A 391 3.68 15.09 -4.03
N ALA A 392 4.54 16.06 -3.69
CA ALA A 392 5.66 16.11 -2.72
C ALA A 392 6.48 14.84 -2.32
N PRO A 393 7.78 15.02 -1.94
CA PRO A 393 8.85 15.80 -2.54
C PRO A 393 9.93 14.89 -3.15
N SER A 394 10.41 15.22 -4.35
CA SER A 394 11.76 14.81 -4.76
C SER A 394 12.75 15.37 -3.75
N ARG A 395 13.67 14.55 -3.21
CA ARG A 395 14.84 14.93 -2.39
C ARG A 395 14.77 16.33 -1.75
N VAL A 396 14.60 16.38 -0.44
CA VAL A 396 14.68 17.61 0.36
C VAL A 396 16.04 18.31 0.18
N SER A 397 17.11 17.53 -0.04
CA SER A 397 18.45 18.01 -0.36
C SER A 397 19.13 17.13 -1.43
N ASP A 398 20.02 17.73 -2.22
CA ASP A 398 20.88 16.98 -3.15
C ASP A 398 21.96 16.17 -2.40
N ASP A 399 22.30 16.55 -1.16
CA ASP A 399 23.16 15.75 -0.28
C ASP A 399 22.34 14.59 0.36
N PRO A 400 22.71 13.31 0.13
CA PRO A 400 21.99 12.17 0.68
C PRO A 400 21.89 12.17 2.21
N TRP A 401 22.86 12.76 2.91
CA TRP A 401 22.84 12.85 4.37
C TRP A 401 21.83 13.87 4.86
N ASP A 402 21.75 15.04 4.21
CA ASP A 402 20.76 16.06 4.57
C ASP A 402 19.33 15.59 4.26
N ASP A 403 19.11 14.85 3.15
CA ASP A 403 17.81 14.22 2.87
C ASP A 403 17.46 13.19 3.95
N PHE A 404 18.40 12.31 4.31
CA PHE A 404 18.20 11.35 5.39
C PHE A 404 17.84 12.04 6.71
N LEU A 405 18.59 13.07 7.13
CA LEU A 405 18.37 13.79 8.38
C LEU A 405 17.01 14.50 8.43
N ALA A 406 16.50 14.93 7.28
CA ALA A 406 15.18 15.56 7.18
C ALA A 406 14.03 14.56 7.36
N ARG A 407 14.22 13.29 6.98
CA ARG A 407 13.19 12.25 7.02
C ARG A 407 13.71 10.84 7.38
N PRO A 408 14.31 10.64 8.57
CA PRO A 408 14.98 9.37 8.89
C PRO A 408 14.02 8.18 8.94
N ALA A 409 12.78 8.42 9.37
CA ALA A 409 11.76 7.38 9.48
C ALA A 409 11.44 6.71 8.13
N ASP A 410 11.44 7.47 7.03
CA ASP A 410 11.17 6.97 5.68
C ASP A 410 12.30 6.02 5.23
N TYR A 411 13.55 6.39 5.49
CA TYR A 411 14.72 5.58 5.17
C TYR A 411 14.75 4.26 5.95
N PHE A 412 14.47 4.30 7.25
CA PHE A 412 14.38 3.08 8.04
C PHE A 412 13.22 2.19 7.61
N ALA A 413 12.10 2.75 7.17
CA ALA A 413 11.00 1.97 6.59
C ALA A 413 11.43 1.28 5.28
N MET A 414 12.18 1.98 4.41
CA MET A 414 12.76 1.37 3.21
C MET A 414 13.77 0.27 3.54
N LEU A 415 14.64 0.45 4.56
CA LEU A 415 15.55 -0.60 5.03
C LEU A 415 14.80 -1.84 5.55
N ALA A 416 13.71 -1.63 6.29
CA ALA A 416 12.84 -2.70 6.74
C ALA A 416 12.24 -3.46 5.54
N GLU A 417 11.75 -2.73 4.54
CA GLU A 417 11.17 -3.30 3.32
C GLU A 417 12.18 -4.08 2.45
N LEU A 418 13.47 -3.73 2.54
CA LEU A 418 14.57 -4.49 1.92
C LEU A 418 15.03 -5.69 2.76
N GLY A 419 14.51 -5.85 3.98
CA GLY A 419 14.83 -6.95 4.89
C GLY A 419 16.13 -6.75 5.67
N PHE A 420 16.55 -5.50 5.90
CA PHE A 420 17.78 -5.19 6.62
C PHE A 420 17.62 -4.91 8.11
N LEU A 421 16.38 -4.79 8.58
CA LEU A 421 16.07 -4.73 10.02
C LEU A 421 15.67 -6.12 10.49
N LEU A 422 16.17 -6.54 11.65
CA LEU A 422 15.71 -7.76 12.31
C LEU A 422 14.36 -7.45 12.95
N GLU A 423 13.30 -8.13 12.50
CA GLU A 423 12.02 -8.08 13.20
C GLU A 423 11.95 -9.32 14.09
N ASP A 424 11.93 -9.13 15.42
CA ASP A 424 11.72 -10.22 16.37
C ASP A 424 10.23 -10.62 16.33
N ASP A 425 9.86 -11.42 15.32
CA ASP A 425 8.49 -11.82 14.95
C ASP A 425 7.65 -12.28 16.15
N ALA A 426 8.27 -12.90 17.16
CA ALA A 426 7.58 -13.41 18.34
C ALA A 426 7.11 -12.30 19.30
N ARG A 427 7.85 -11.18 19.41
CA ARG A 427 7.48 -10.05 20.28
C ARG A 427 6.54 -9.06 19.57
N ALA A 428 6.65 -8.97 18.25
CA ALA A 428 5.86 -8.04 17.44
C ALA A 428 4.36 -8.40 17.32
N HIS A 429 3.94 -9.63 17.65
CA HIS A 429 2.56 -10.09 17.47
C HIS A 429 1.72 -10.13 18.78
N GLY A 430 2.34 -9.87 19.94
CA GLY A 430 1.63 -9.81 21.23
C GLY A 430 0.93 -11.12 21.63
N ASP A 431 -0.22 -11.01 22.30
CA ASP A 431 -1.04 -12.16 22.79
C ASP A 431 -2.00 -12.73 21.72
N LEU A 432 -1.75 -12.50 20.42
CA LEU A 432 -2.65 -12.94 19.35
C LEU A 432 -2.67 -14.47 19.16
N PRO A 433 -3.84 -15.09 18.95
CA PRO A 433 -3.94 -16.49 18.54
C PRO A 433 -3.28 -16.77 17.18
N ASP A 434 -2.67 -17.95 17.02
CA ASP A 434 -1.98 -18.36 15.80
C ASP A 434 -2.87 -18.29 14.55
N GLU A 435 -4.14 -18.69 14.67
CA GLU A 435 -5.12 -18.62 13.57
C GLU A 435 -5.29 -17.19 13.00
N ILE A 436 -5.25 -16.18 13.87
CA ILE A 436 -5.34 -14.77 13.46
C ILE A 436 -4.04 -14.34 12.81
N ILE A 437 -2.89 -14.75 13.36
CA ILE A 437 -1.57 -14.44 12.81
C ILE A 437 -1.46 -15.00 11.39
N GLU A 438 -1.87 -16.25 11.17
CA GLU A 438 -1.88 -16.90 9.86
C GLU A 438 -2.81 -16.17 8.88
N ALA A 439 -4.03 -15.82 9.30
CA ALA A 439 -4.97 -15.07 8.46
C ALA A 439 -4.42 -13.67 8.07
N VAL A 440 -3.75 -13.00 9.01
CA VAL A 440 -3.10 -11.69 8.78
C VAL A 440 -1.92 -11.82 7.83
N ARG A 441 -1.09 -12.87 7.97
CA ARG A 441 0.05 -13.14 7.09
C ARG A 441 -0.40 -13.52 5.67
N ALA A 442 -1.51 -14.24 5.54
CA ALA A 442 -2.09 -14.63 4.26
C ALA A 442 -2.72 -13.46 3.48
N LEU A 443 -3.11 -12.38 4.16
CA LEU A 443 -3.64 -11.19 3.51
C LEU A 443 -2.54 -10.41 2.79
N GLU A 444 -2.64 -10.29 1.47
CA GLU A 444 -1.80 -9.39 0.69
C GLU A 444 -2.32 -7.94 0.81
N LEU A 445 -1.46 -7.05 1.30
CA LEU A 445 -1.80 -5.64 1.46
C LEU A 445 -1.59 -4.86 0.17
N LYS A 446 -2.68 -4.51 -0.54
CA LYS A 446 -2.66 -3.61 -1.69
C LYS A 446 -2.40 -2.15 -1.25
N GLY A 447 -1.18 -1.67 -1.45
CA GLY A 447 -0.72 -0.33 -1.09
C GLY A 447 -0.82 0.70 -2.22
N ASP A 448 -1.67 0.47 -3.23
CA ASP A 448 -1.68 1.22 -4.49
C ASP A 448 -1.79 2.75 -4.34
N ALA A 449 -2.60 3.16 -3.37
CA ALA A 449 -2.84 4.55 -3.04
C ALA A 449 -1.94 5.05 -1.89
N LEU A 450 -0.98 4.25 -1.42
CA LEU A 450 -0.04 4.60 -0.35
C LEU A 450 1.33 4.95 -0.95
N ASN A 451 1.80 6.17 -0.67
CA ASN A 451 3.11 6.64 -1.11
C ASN A 451 4.20 6.29 -0.08
N ALA A 452 3.84 6.03 1.17
CA ALA A 452 4.79 5.71 2.23
C ALA A 452 5.15 4.21 2.28
N SER A 453 6.42 3.90 2.59
CA SER A 453 6.85 2.56 2.98
C SER A 453 6.32 2.22 4.37
N LEU A 454 5.94 0.96 4.55
CA LEU A 454 5.51 0.41 5.84
C LEU A 454 6.64 -0.45 6.40
N ARG A 455 6.87 -0.34 7.70
CA ARG A 455 7.61 -1.37 8.44
C ARG A 455 6.78 -2.63 8.54
N GLY A 456 7.40 -3.79 8.78
CA GLY A 456 6.69 -5.06 8.84
C GLY A 456 5.62 -5.08 9.93
N TYR A 457 5.91 -4.52 11.11
CA TYR A 457 4.90 -4.34 12.14
C TYR A 457 3.74 -3.42 11.68
N GLN A 458 3.99 -2.32 10.97
CA GLN A 458 2.93 -1.43 10.50
C GLN A 458 2.04 -2.11 9.45
N SER A 459 2.67 -2.87 8.55
CA SER A 459 2.00 -3.73 7.57
C SER A 459 1.12 -4.76 8.27
N PHE A 460 1.64 -5.42 9.32
CA PHE A 460 0.89 -6.37 10.13
C PHE A 460 -0.34 -5.72 10.79
N ALA A 461 -0.20 -4.52 11.34
CA ALA A 461 -1.29 -3.78 11.98
C ALA A 461 -2.42 -3.44 11.00
N ALA A 462 -2.05 -2.97 9.80
CA ALA A 462 -3.01 -2.67 8.74
C ALA A 462 -3.74 -3.94 8.27
N ARG A 463 -3.02 -5.05 8.08
CA ARG A 463 -3.61 -6.35 7.72
C ARG A 463 -4.50 -6.90 8.83
N PHE A 464 -4.09 -6.76 10.09
CA PHE A 464 -4.91 -7.10 11.27
C PHE A 464 -6.24 -6.34 11.26
N ALA A 465 -6.21 -5.03 11.04
CA ALA A 465 -7.41 -4.21 10.92
C ALA A 465 -8.31 -4.64 9.75
N LEU A 466 -7.73 -5.04 8.61
CA LEU A 466 -8.49 -5.51 7.45
C LEU A 466 -9.15 -6.88 7.69
N VAL A 467 -8.42 -7.82 8.29
CA VAL A 467 -8.92 -9.17 8.61
C VAL A 467 -10.02 -9.11 9.66
N GLN A 468 -9.79 -8.37 10.75
CA GLN A 468 -10.72 -8.29 11.88
C GLN A 468 -11.81 -7.24 11.71
N ARG A 469 -11.70 -6.37 10.69
CA ARG A 469 -12.63 -5.30 10.28
C ARG A 469 -12.77 -4.15 11.27
N LYS A 470 -13.14 -4.46 12.52
CA LYS A 470 -13.26 -3.50 13.62
C LYS A 470 -12.21 -3.86 14.67
N VAL A 471 -11.26 -2.96 14.91
CA VAL A 471 -10.14 -3.19 15.84
C VAL A 471 -9.77 -1.96 16.65
N ILE A 472 -9.05 -2.21 17.73
CA ILE A 472 -8.33 -1.22 18.53
C ILE A 472 -6.83 -1.44 18.32
N ILE A 473 -6.13 -0.41 17.86
CA ILE A 473 -4.67 -0.39 17.76
C ILE A 473 -4.14 0.51 18.89
N GLY A 474 -3.59 -0.16 19.90
CA GLY A 474 -3.06 0.40 21.14
C GLY A 474 -1.54 0.50 21.16
N ASP A 475 -0.89 0.60 19.99
CA ASP A 475 0.55 0.74 19.91
C ASP A 475 1.05 1.99 20.62
N GLU A 476 2.26 1.89 21.14
CA GLU A 476 2.90 3.01 21.80
C GLU A 476 3.00 4.26 20.90
N MET A 477 3.02 5.43 21.54
CA MET A 477 3.14 6.69 20.84
C MET A 477 4.43 6.72 20.04
N GLY A 478 4.40 7.25 18.81
CA GLY A 478 5.59 7.32 17.95
C GLY A 478 5.81 6.14 17.00
N LEU A 479 5.02 5.05 17.09
CA LEU A 479 5.10 3.89 16.17
C LEU A 479 4.41 4.09 14.80
N GLY A 480 3.80 5.25 14.55
CA GLY A 480 3.25 5.57 13.23
C GLY A 480 1.84 5.04 12.95
N LYS A 481 0.98 4.96 13.97
CA LYS A 481 -0.45 4.58 13.87
C LYS A 481 -1.25 5.25 12.74
N THR A 482 -0.92 6.51 12.42
CA THR A 482 -1.54 7.21 11.29
C THR A 482 -1.26 6.52 9.96
N VAL A 483 -0.04 6.05 9.73
CA VAL A 483 0.34 5.36 8.48
C VAL A 483 -0.33 3.99 8.39
N GLU A 484 -0.48 3.28 9.51
CA GLU A 484 -1.21 2.02 9.58
C GLU A 484 -2.68 2.20 9.14
N ALA A 485 -3.34 3.25 9.63
CA ALA A 485 -4.70 3.59 9.22
C ALA A 485 -4.79 3.99 7.73
N LEU A 486 -3.81 4.74 7.22
CA LEU A 486 -3.76 5.09 5.79
C LEU A 486 -3.55 3.87 4.90
N ALA A 487 -2.78 2.89 5.35
CA ALA A 487 -2.60 1.63 4.64
C ALA A 487 -3.91 0.83 4.52
N VAL A 488 -4.75 0.83 5.56
CA VAL A 488 -6.11 0.29 5.51
C VAL A 488 -6.94 1.02 4.45
N PHE A 489 -6.95 2.36 4.44
CA PHE A 489 -7.68 3.13 3.43
C PHE A 489 -7.17 2.88 2.02
N ALA A 490 -5.85 2.79 1.82
CA ALA A 490 -5.26 2.52 0.52
C ALA A 490 -5.68 1.16 -0.03
N HIS A 491 -5.69 0.12 0.83
CA HIS A 491 -6.17 -1.21 0.46
C HIS A 491 -7.64 -1.20 0.06
N LEU A 492 -8.50 -0.57 0.86
CA LEU A 492 -9.93 -0.47 0.56
C LEU A 492 -10.17 0.32 -0.74
N ARG A 493 -9.37 1.36 -0.99
CA ARG A 493 -9.43 2.13 -2.23
C ARG A 493 -9.13 1.26 -3.46
N SER A 494 -8.16 0.35 -3.37
CA SER A 494 -7.89 -0.64 -4.43
C SER A 494 -9.05 -1.60 -4.67
N ALA A 495 -9.92 -1.81 -3.67
CA ALA A 495 -11.15 -2.58 -3.80
C ALA A 495 -12.36 -1.75 -4.31
N GLY A 496 -12.15 -0.48 -4.68
CA GLY A 496 -13.18 0.41 -5.20
C GLY A 496 -13.92 1.22 -4.14
N GLU A 497 -13.59 1.07 -2.87
CA GLU A 497 -14.18 1.82 -1.75
C GLU A 497 -13.72 3.29 -1.79
N THR A 498 -14.58 4.24 -1.41
CA THR A 498 -14.27 5.67 -1.66
C THR A 498 -14.51 6.62 -0.50
N HIS A 499 -15.27 6.27 0.53
CA HIS A 499 -15.66 7.21 1.59
C HIS A 499 -15.11 6.79 2.95
N PHE A 500 -14.06 7.50 3.40
CA PHE A 500 -13.40 7.26 4.68
C PHE A 500 -13.60 8.45 5.62
N VAL A 501 -13.67 8.18 6.92
CA VAL A 501 -13.82 9.23 7.95
C VAL A 501 -12.76 9.05 9.04
N VAL A 502 -12.15 10.16 9.44
CA VAL A 502 -11.24 10.25 10.57
C VAL A 502 -11.83 11.21 11.60
N VAL A 503 -12.05 10.72 12.82
CA VAL A 503 -12.46 11.51 13.98
C VAL A 503 -11.26 11.66 14.90
N CYS A 504 -10.81 12.89 15.14
CA CYS A 504 -9.59 13.15 15.90
C CYS A 504 -9.70 14.42 16.77
N PRO A 505 -8.81 14.64 17.76
CA PRO A 505 -8.76 15.90 18.49
C PRO A 505 -8.50 17.10 17.56
N ALA A 506 -9.03 18.27 17.91
CA ALA A 506 -8.88 19.48 17.08
C ALA A 506 -7.40 19.85 16.80
N ALA A 507 -6.50 19.53 17.72
CA ALA A 507 -5.06 19.78 17.60
C ALA A 507 -4.39 19.00 16.45
N VAL A 508 -4.90 17.82 16.07
CA VAL A 508 -4.27 16.94 15.08
C VAL A 508 -4.94 16.94 13.71
N VAL A 509 -6.05 17.67 13.53
CA VAL A 509 -6.77 17.78 12.24
C VAL A 509 -5.85 18.20 11.09
N THR A 510 -5.00 19.20 11.32
CA THR A 510 -4.04 19.68 10.32
C THR A 510 -3.00 18.63 10.00
N ASN A 511 -2.52 17.91 11.02
CA ASN A 511 -1.54 16.84 10.84
C ASN A 511 -2.12 15.69 10.02
N TRP A 512 -3.32 15.21 10.35
CA TRP A 512 -4.02 14.19 9.57
C TRP A 512 -4.24 14.61 8.11
N THR A 513 -4.68 15.84 7.88
CA THR A 513 -4.89 16.36 6.52
C THR A 513 -3.59 16.34 5.70
N ARG A 514 -2.47 16.72 6.34
CA ARG A 514 -1.14 16.70 5.72
C ARG A 514 -0.68 15.28 5.45
N GLU A 515 -0.76 14.39 6.44
CA GLU A 515 -0.30 13.00 6.31
C GLU A 515 -1.08 12.23 5.25
N VAL A 516 -2.40 12.42 5.17
CA VAL A 516 -3.20 11.85 4.08
C VAL A 516 -2.66 12.33 2.72
N ALA A 517 -2.43 13.62 2.56
CA ALA A 517 -2.00 14.20 1.29
C ALA A 517 -0.54 13.86 0.90
N SER A 518 0.35 13.69 1.89
CA SER A 518 1.76 13.39 1.62
C SER A 518 2.03 11.90 1.50
N LYS A 519 1.38 11.07 2.32
CA LYS A 519 1.65 9.62 2.41
C LYS A 519 0.70 8.78 1.56
N SER A 520 -0.27 9.39 0.89
CA SER A 520 -1.22 8.68 0.04
C SER A 520 -1.65 9.51 -1.16
N THR A 521 -2.25 8.88 -2.17
CA THR A 521 -2.90 9.55 -3.29
C THR A 521 -4.36 9.92 -2.97
N LEU A 522 -4.83 9.63 -1.75
CA LEU A 522 -6.19 9.92 -1.30
C LEU A 522 -6.39 11.42 -1.08
N ARG A 523 -7.59 11.90 -1.38
CA ARG A 523 -7.95 13.30 -1.18
C ARG A 523 -8.40 13.55 0.26
N ALA A 524 -7.67 14.41 0.97
CA ALA A 524 -8.05 14.85 2.31
C ALA A 524 -9.06 16.01 2.26
N TYR A 525 -10.10 15.93 3.09
CA TYR A 525 -11.07 16.99 3.31
C TYR A 525 -11.04 17.41 4.78
N ARG A 526 -10.66 18.65 5.04
CA ARG A 526 -10.74 19.24 6.37
C ARG A 526 -12.19 19.64 6.67
N VAL A 527 -12.95 18.73 7.25
CA VAL A 527 -14.35 18.94 7.63
C VAL A 527 -14.43 19.58 9.02
N HIS A 528 -13.71 20.69 9.17
CA HIS A 528 -13.62 21.45 10.42
C HIS A 528 -13.34 22.93 10.12
N GLY A 529 -13.72 23.81 11.05
CA GLY A 529 -13.55 25.25 10.90
C GLY A 529 -14.64 25.93 10.05
N PRO A 530 -14.37 27.13 9.50
CA PRO A 530 -15.35 27.95 8.80
C PRO A 530 -15.90 27.31 7.51
N ASN A 531 -15.06 26.61 6.74
CA ASN A 531 -15.43 26.02 5.45
C ASN A 531 -15.86 24.53 5.54
N ARG A 532 -16.25 24.06 6.73
CA ARG A 532 -16.55 22.64 6.95
C ARG A 532 -17.69 22.12 6.07
N GLU A 533 -18.72 22.93 5.81
CA GLU A 533 -19.89 22.55 5.02
C GLU A 533 -19.54 22.35 3.54
N GLY A 534 -18.75 23.27 2.97
CA GLY A 534 -18.22 23.13 1.62
C GLY A 534 -17.31 21.90 1.48
N ALA A 535 -16.47 21.63 2.48
CA ALA A 535 -15.61 20.45 2.51
C ALA A 535 -16.43 19.14 2.61
N ALA A 536 -17.44 19.08 3.48
CA ALA A 536 -18.32 17.92 3.61
C ALA A 536 -19.08 17.64 2.31
N GLY A 537 -19.68 18.66 1.69
CA GLY A 537 -20.38 18.49 0.41
C GLY A 537 -19.46 18.04 -0.73
N ALA A 538 -18.20 18.49 -0.74
CA ALA A 538 -17.22 18.03 -1.72
C ALA A 538 -16.80 16.57 -1.49
N TRP A 539 -16.65 16.16 -0.23
CA TRP A 539 -16.38 14.77 0.16
C TRP A 539 -17.52 13.83 -0.26
N VAL A 540 -18.78 14.18 0.05
CA VAL A 540 -19.96 13.40 -0.36
C VAL A 540 -19.93 13.10 -1.86
N ARG A 541 -19.68 14.11 -2.70
CA ARG A 541 -19.71 13.98 -4.17
C ARG A 541 -18.53 13.23 -4.78
N ARG A 542 -17.35 13.24 -4.15
CA ARG A 542 -16.09 12.81 -4.80
C ARG A 542 -15.38 11.66 -4.09
N GLY A 543 -15.83 11.29 -2.88
CA GLY A 543 -15.08 10.40 -2.01
C GLY A 543 -13.76 11.01 -1.55
N GLY A 544 -13.04 10.28 -0.70
CA GLY A 544 -11.79 10.64 -0.04
C GLY A 544 -11.88 10.48 1.48
N VAL A 545 -10.97 11.14 2.19
CA VAL A 545 -10.85 11.08 3.65
C VAL A 545 -11.41 12.36 4.27
N ALA A 546 -12.54 12.26 4.96
CA ALA A 546 -13.10 13.35 5.76
C ALA A 546 -12.44 13.39 7.14
N VAL A 547 -11.67 14.43 7.43
CA VAL A 547 -11.01 14.65 8.72
C VAL A 547 -11.83 15.64 9.55
N THR A 548 -12.36 15.17 10.67
CA THR A 548 -13.25 15.94 11.56
C THR A 548 -12.88 15.75 13.04
N THR A 549 -13.61 16.44 13.93
CA THR A 549 -13.42 16.37 15.38
C THR A 549 -14.63 15.80 16.10
N TYR A 550 -14.41 15.27 17.31
CA TYR A 550 -15.45 14.77 18.21
C TYR A 550 -16.62 15.76 18.42
N GLU A 551 -16.32 17.06 18.50
CA GLU A 551 -17.33 18.11 18.70
C GLU A 551 -18.08 18.45 17.40
N THR A 552 -17.39 18.36 16.25
CA THR A 552 -17.97 18.71 14.95
C THR A 552 -18.91 17.61 14.44
N LEU A 553 -18.75 16.37 14.92
CA LEU A 553 -19.47 15.19 14.45
C LEU A 553 -21.00 15.40 14.36
N GLY A 554 -21.60 15.97 15.40
CA GLY A 554 -23.06 16.16 15.47
C GLY A 554 -23.64 17.16 14.47
N ARG A 555 -22.79 17.84 13.68
CA ARG A 555 -23.22 18.70 12.57
C ARG A 555 -23.09 18.01 11.21
N LEU A 556 -22.54 16.80 11.19
CA LEU A 556 -22.20 16.07 9.96
C LEU A 556 -23.18 14.96 9.62
N ASP A 557 -24.10 14.60 10.52
CA ASP A 557 -25.13 13.57 10.29
C ASP A 557 -25.86 13.75 8.94
N PRO A 558 -26.30 14.96 8.53
CA PRO A 558 -26.98 15.15 7.24
C PRO A 558 -26.12 14.83 6.02
N TYR A 559 -24.78 14.88 6.15
CA TYR A 559 -23.86 14.55 5.07
C TYR A 559 -23.53 13.05 5.05
N PHE A 560 -23.49 12.41 6.22
CA PHE A 560 -23.33 10.96 6.32
C PHE A 560 -24.55 10.23 5.75
N ASP A 561 -25.74 10.81 5.84
CA ASP A 561 -26.98 10.26 5.25
C ASP A 561 -27.02 10.34 3.72
N GLN A 562 -26.16 11.16 3.09
CA GLN A 562 -26.09 11.34 1.63
C GLN A 562 -25.13 10.37 0.95
N VAL A 563 -24.47 9.49 1.71
CA VAL A 563 -23.50 8.52 1.19
C VAL A 563 -24.02 7.13 1.48
N ASP A 564 -24.02 6.26 0.45
CA ASP A 564 -24.55 4.90 0.56
C ASP A 564 -23.80 4.05 1.59
N THR A 565 -22.45 4.16 1.61
CA THR A 565 -21.59 3.37 2.49
C THR A 565 -20.41 4.19 2.99
N ILE A 566 -20.15 4.12 4.31
CA ILE A 566 -18.89 4.57 4.91
C ILE A 566 -17.97 3.36 5.06
N SER A 567 -16.92 3.34 4.24
CA SER A 567 -16.05 2.17 4.04
C SER A 567 -15.20 1.82 5.26
N CYS A 568 -14.70 2.84 5.97
CA CYS A 568 -13.93 2.70 7.20
C CYS A 568 -13.95 3.99 8.02
N VAL A 569 -14.06 3.85 9.34
CA VAL A 569 -13.98 4.95 10.31
C VAL A 569 -12.75 4.78 11.19
N VAL A 570 -11.90 5.81 11.24
CA VAL A 570 -10.77 5.87 12.16
C VAL A 570 -11.12 6.83 13.29
N VAL A 571 -10.92 6.39 14.53
CA VAL A 571 -11.09 7.21 15.74
C VAL A 571 -9.73 7.35 16.40
N ASP A 572 -9.13 8.53 16.25
CA ASP A 572 -7.82 8.84 16.82
C ASP A 572 -7.93 9.40 18.23
N GLU A 573 -7.01 9.01 19.11
CA GLU A 573 -7.09 9.24 20.55
C GLU A 573 -8.43 8.75 21.15
N ALA A 574 -8.76 7.47 20.91
CA ALA A 574 -10.02 6.86 21.30
C ALA A 574 -10.33 6.93 22.82
N HIS A 575 -9.34 7.25 23.67
CA HIS A 575 -9.57 7.55 25.09
C HIS A 575 -10.57 8.69 25.32
N TYR A 576 -10.84 9.56 24.34
CA TYR A 576 -11.90 10.57 24.44
C TYR A 576 -13.31 9.96 24.56
N ILE A 577 -13.56 8.78 23.99
CA ILE A 577 -14.88 8.13 23.98
C ILE A 577 -15.07 7.08 25.07
N LYS A 578 -14.19 7.07 26.08
CA LYS A 578 -14.19 6.11 27.19
C LYS A 578 -15.43 6.16 28.11
N ASN A 579 -16.18 7.26 28.10
CA ASN A 579 -17.41 7.40 28.88
C ASN A 579 -18.62 7.32 27.94
N PRO A 580 -19.40 6.21 27.95
CA PRO A 580 -20.56 6.03 27.07
C PRO A 580 -21.67 7.08 27.24
N ALA A 581 -21.78 7.70 28.42
CA ALA A 581 -22.80 8.72 28.68
C ALA A 581 -22.48 10.07 28.03
N ALA A 582 -21.24 10.32 27.60
CA ALA A 582 -20.86 11.57 26.98
C ALA A 582 -21.42 11.69 25.55
N GLN A 583 -21.93 12.88 25.17
CA GLN A 583 -22.48 13.12 23.83
C GLN A 583 -21.50 12.78 22.70
N ARG A 584 -20.20 13.07 22.90
CA ARG A 584 -19.15 12.72 21.94
C ARG A 584 -19.03 11.22 21.71
N SER A 585 -19.19 10.42 22.77
CA SER A 585 -19.12 8.95 22.70
C SER A 585 -20.34 8.39 22.00
N GLN A 586 -21.54 8.87 22.34
CA GLN A 586 -22.80 8.46 21.69
C GLN A 586 -22.78 8.73 20.19
N ARG A 587 -22.33 9.93 19.79
CA ARG A 587 -22.21 10.30 18.37
C ARG A 587 -21.16 9.48 17.64
N THR A 588 -20.01 9.25 18.27
CA THR A 588 -18.95 8.43 17.67
C THR A 588 -19.41 6.98 17.53
N ALA A 589 -20.11 6.42 18.52
CA ALA A 589 -20.69 5.09 18.46
C ALA A 589 -21.70 4.97 17.30
N ALA A 590 -22.62 5.93 17.15
CA ALA A 590 -23.57 5.95 16.04
C ALA A 590 -22.88 5.97 14.66
N LEU A 591 -21.73 6.65 14.53
CA LEU A 591 -20.93 6.61 13.31
C LEU A 591 -20.21 5.27 13.12
N LEU A 592 -19.69 4.66 14.18
CA LEU A 592 -19.06 3.33 14.14
C LEU A 592 -20.07 2.25 13.74
N ASP A 593 -21.32 2.36 14.15
CA ASP A 593 -22.40 1.43 13.77
C ASP A 593 -22.74 1.50 12.27
N ARG A 594 -22.52 2.67 11.64
CA ARG A 594 -22.75 2.87 10.19
C ARG A 594 -21.64 2.30 9.30
N ALA A 595 -20.47 2.01 9.86
CA ALA A 595 -19.32 1.53 9.10
C ALA A 595 -19.08 0.04 9.32
N GLU A 596 -18.82 -0.71 8.25
CA GLU A 596 -18.44 -2.12 8.35
C GLU A 596 -17.07 -2.30 9.01
N ARG A 597 -16.18 -1.32 8.82
CA ARG A 597 -14.80 -1.34 9.34
C ARG A 597 -14.52 -0.12 10.21
N ALA A 598 -13.73 -0.34 11.27
CA ALA A 598 -13.31 0.73 12.15
C ALA A 598 -11.95 0.46 12.78
N VAL A 599 -11.17 1.51 12.96
CA VAL A 599 -9.86 1.45 13.62
C VAL A 599 -9.82 2.50 14.72
N LEU A 600 -9.84 2.06 15.97
CA LEU A 600 -9.69 2.92 17.13
C LEU A 600 -8.21 3.00 17.50
N LEU A 601 -7.60 4.17 17.36
CA LEU A 601 -6.20 4.40 17.67
C LEU A 601 -6.09 5.01 19.07
N THR A 602 -5.22 4.46 19.91
CA THR A 602 -4.94 5.02 21.24
C THR A 602 -3.47 4.83 21.60
N GLY A 603 -2.79 5.91 22.00
CA GLY A 603 -1.38 5.87 22.41
C GLY A 603 -1.15 5.58 23.89
N THR A 604 -2.21 5.70 24.71
CA THR A 604 -2.17 5.40 26.14
C THR A 604 -2.89 4.08 26.39
N PRO A 605 -2.17 2.98 26.63
CA PRO A 605 -2.79 1.73 27.02
C PRO A 605 -3.32 1.86 28.46
N LEU A 606 -4.61 1.54 28.65
CA LEU A 606 -5.14 0.83 29.84
C LEU A 606 -4.74 1.30 31.26
N GLU A 607 -4.28 2.53 31.48
CA GLU A 607 -3.69 2.86 32.78
C GLU A 607 -4.70 2.99 33.93
N ASN A 608 -5.99 3.27 33.70
CA ASN A 608 -6.86 3.63 34.83
C ASN A 608 -8.06 2.72 35.11
N ARG A 609 -8.74 2.05 34.16
CA ARG A 609 -9.88 1.15 34.47
C ARG A 609 -10.16 0.10 33.38
N VAL A 610 -10.35 -1.18 33.76
CA VAL A 610 -10.83 -2.25 32.86
C VAL A 610 -12.15 -1.85 32.19
N GLU A 611 -13.03 -1.13 32.91
CA GLU A 611 -14.31 -0.63 32.40
C GLU A 611 -14.19 0.38 31.26
N GLU A 612 -13.17 1.23 31.27
CA GLU A 612 -12.93 2.17 30.16
C GLU A 612 -12.55 1.41 28.89
N PHE A 613 -11.75 0.36 29.03
CA PHE A 613 -11.38 -0.48 27.90
C PHE A 613 -12.55 -1.37 27.44
N ARG A 614 -13.36 -1.92 28.36
CA ARG A 614 -14.61 -2.62 28.01
C ARG A 614 -15.52 -1.74 27.17
N SER A 615 -15.62 -0.46 27.51
CA SER A 615 -16.40 0.50 26.72
C SER A 615 -15.86 0.62 25.30
N LEU A 616 -14.54 0.71 25.11
CA LEU A 616 -13.91 0.77 23.78
C LEU A 616 -14.12 -0.52 22.98
N VAL A 617 -13.92 -1.69 23.61
CA VAL A 617 -14.17 -3.00 22.99
C VAL A 617 -15.64 -3.14 22.60
N GLY A 618 -16.57 -2.65 23.43
CA GLY A 618 -18.00 -2.67 23.15
C GLY A 618 -18.41 -1.93 21.88
N TYR A 619 -17.71 -0.86 21.50
CA TYR A 619 -17.98 -0.17 20.24
C TYR A 619 -17.53 -0.95 19.00
N VAL A 620 -16.63 -1.91 19.17
CA VAL A 620 -15.87 -2.55 18.08
C VAL A 620 -16.31 -4.01 17.90
N ARG A 621 -16.33 -4.75 19.01
CA ARG A 621 -16.67 -6.18 19.12
C ARG A 621 -17.49 -6.41 20.39
N PRO A 622 -18.80 -6.05 20.38
CA PRO A 622 -19.67 -6.23 21.54
C PRO A 622 -19.82 -7.69 21.97
N ASP A 623 -19.59 -8.63 21.05
CA ASP A 623 -19.57 -10.08 21.30
C ASP A 623 -18.41 -10.53 22.21
N LEU A 624 -17.34 -9.74 22.31
CA LEU A 624 -16.20 -10.01 23.21
C LEU A 624 -16.39 -9.41 24.61
N VAL A 625 -17.45 -8.61 24.82
CA VAL A 625 -17.75 -7.98 26.10
C VAL A 625 -18.52 -8.98 26.98
N VAL A 626 -17.78 -9.72 27.81
CA VAL A 626 -18.35 -10.59 28.86
C VAL A 626 -18.33 -9.85 30.21
N ASP A 627 -19.09 -10.32 31.20
CA ASP A 627 -19.05 -9.81 32.58
C ASP A 627 -17.65 -9.98 33.18
N ALA A 628 -16.87 -8.90 33.16
CA ALA A 628 -15.46 -8.87 33.48
C ALA A 628 -15.19 -8.76 34.99
N SER A 629 -16.22 -8.80 35.83
CA SER A 629 -16.07 -8.79 37.29
C SER A 629 -15.48 -10.10 37.85
N ALA A 630 -15.01 -11.01 36.99
CA ALA A 630 -14.52 -12.35 37.34
C ALA A 630 -13.24 -12.79 36.58
N LEU A 631 -12.62 -11.94 35.76
CA LEU A 631 -11.52 -12.32 34.85
C LEU A 631 -10.22 -11.55 35.14
N ALA A 632 -9.14 -12.28 35.38
CA ALA A 632 -7.79 -11.74 35.51
C ALA A 632 -7.34 -10.94 34.27
N PRO A 633 -6.59 -9.82 34.41
CA PRO A 633 -6.17 -8.95 33.30
C PRO A 633 -5.49 -9.67 32.13
N GLN A 634 -4.67 -10.69 32.40
CA GLN A 634 -4.03 -11.50 31.35
C GLN A 634 -5.06 -12.32 30.55
N ARG A 635 -6.09 -12.88 31.23
CA ARG A 635 -7.17 -13.62 30.56
C ARG A 635 -8.04 -12.69 29.75
N PHE A 636 -8.34 -11.50 30.27
CA PHE A 636 -9.07 -10.47 29.55
C PHE A 636 -8.31 -10.02 28.30
N ARG A 637 -6.99 -9.79 28.38
CA ARG A 637 -6.14 -9.45 27.23
C ARG A 637 -6.16 -10.53 26.13
N ARG A 638 -6.07 -11.81 26.50
CA ARG A 638 -6.19 -12.92 25.54
C ARG A 638 -7.57 -13.00 24.89
N GLN A 639 -8.62 -12.73 25.66
CA GLN A 639 -9.98 -12.75 25.14
C GLN A 639 -10.29 -11.62 24.16
N VAL A 640 -9.77 -10.41 24.43
CA VAL A 640 -9.95 -9.24 23.57
C VAL A 640 -8.90 -9.15 22.46
N ALA A 641 -7.87 -10.00 22.46
CA ALA A 641 -6.81 -10.04 21.46
C ALA A 641 -7.33 -10.05 20.00
N PRO A 642 -8.43 -10.75 19.63
CA PRO A 642 -8.98 -10.66 18.28
C PRO A 642 -9.40 -9.25 17.86
N ALA A 643 -9.66 -8.35 18.79
CA ALA A 643 -10.05 -6.97 18.54
C ALA A 643 -8.98 -5.94 18.96
N TYR A 644 -7.84 -6.38 19.50
CA TYR A 644 -6.86 -5.51 20.13
C TYR A 644 -5.43 -5.91 19.81
N LEU A 645 -4.69 -4.97 19.22
CA LEU A 645 -3.25 -5.09 18.96
C LEU A 645 -2.50 -4.01 19.75
N ARG A 646 -1.44 -4.39 20.46
CA ARG A 646 -0.55 -3.46 21.17
C ARG A 646 0.90 -3.93 21.12
N ARG A 647 1.80 -3.01 20.81
CA ARG A 647 3.26 -3.18 20.82
C ARG A 647 3.93 -2.00 21.52
N ASN A 648 5.06 -2.26 22.18
CA ASN A 648 5.90 -1.24 22.80
C ASN A 648 7.02 -0.82 21.84
N GLN A 649 7.56 0.39 22.00
CA GLN A 649 8.66 0.88 21.16
C GLN A 649 9.89 -0.03 21.19
N GLU A 650 10.27 -0.50 22.38
CA GLU A 650 11.42 -1.40 22.58
C GLU A 650 11.27 -2.77 21.91
N ASP A 651 10.02 -3.19 21.63
CA ASP A 651 9.73 -4.48 20.99
C ASP A 651 9.80 -4.42 19.46
N VAL A 652 9.75 -3.21 18.87
CA VAL A 652 9.62 -3.03 17.41
C VAL A 652 10.58 -2.00 16.79
N LEU A 653 11.32 -1.24 17.60
CA LEU A 653 12.29 -0.24 17.15
C LEU A 653 13.66 -0.50 17.79
N ASP A 654 14.44 -1.40 17.19
CA ASP A 654 15.82 -1.66 17.61
C ASP A 654 16.76 -0.45 17.42
N GLU A 655 16.40 0.48 16.53
CA GLU A 655 17.23 1.63 16.19
C GLU A 655 17.00 2.87 17.06
N LEU A 656 15.99 2.85 17.95
CA LEU A 656 15.67 4.03 18.73
C LEU A 656 16.80 4.33 19.75
N PRO A 657 17.34 5.55 19.78
CA PRO A 657 18.40 5.90 20.72
C PRO A 657 17.96 5.76 22.17
N GLY A 658 18.92 5.57 23.08
CA GLY A 658 18.63 5.46 24.51
C GLY A 658 17.91 6.68 25.08
N LEU A 659 16.98 6.44 26.00
CA LEU A 659 16.30 7.43 26.83
C LEU A 659 16.98 7.48 28.19
N VAL A 660 17.43 8.66 28.61
CA VAL A 660 18.02 8.89 29.93
C VAL A 660 17.12 9.82 30.70
N GLU A 661 16.66 9.38 31.87
CA GLU A 661 15.80 10.15 32.75
C GLU A 661 16.57 10.54 34.02
N VAL A 662 16.53 11.84 34.35
CA VAL A 662 17.25 12.42 35.48
C VAL A 662 16.26 13.22 36.32
N ASP A 663 16.08 12.78 37.55
CA ASP A 663 15.31 13.52 38.56
C ASP A 663 16.27 14.45 39.32
N GLU A 664 16.15 15.75 39.09
CA GLU A 664 16.99 16.77 39.70
C GLU A 664 16.32 17.32 40.95
N TRP A 665 16.67 16.75 42.10
CA TRP A 665 16.23 17.21 43.41
C TRP A 665 17.09 18.40 43.84
N LEU A 666 16.43 19.55 44.03
CA LEU A 666 17.06 20.84 44.30
C LEU A 666 16.57 21.40 45.65
N PRO A 667 17.47 21.90 46.51
CA PRO A 667 17.06 22.60 47.72
C PRO A 667 16.32 23.89 47.34
N MET A 668 15.38 24.32 48.18
CA MET A 668 14.75 25.63 48.01
C MET A 668 15.70 26.72 48.51
N THR A 669 15.80 27.83 47.77
CA THR A 669 16.42 29.04 48.31
C THR A 669 15.53 29.65 49.41
N ARG A 670 16.04 30.64 50.14
CA ARG A 670 15.23 31.39 51.11
C ARG A 670 14.04 32.08 50.46
N ASP A 671 14.18 32.50 49.21
CA ASP A 671 13.14 33.21 48.49
C ASP A 671 12.09 32.23 47.91
N ASP A 672 12.53 31.06 47.44
CA ASP A 672 11.65 29.92 47.11
C ASP A 672 10.78 29.53 48.31
N GLU A 673 11.39 29.34 49.49
CA GLU A 673 10.69 28.99 50.73
C GLU A 673 9.66 30.03 51.13
N ARG A 674 9.99 31.32 50.98
CA ARG A 674 9.08 32.44 51.32
C ARG A 674 7.83 32.40 50.43
N VAL A 675 8.00 32.35 49.12
CA VAL A 675 6.89 32.28 48.15
C VAL A 675 6.08 30.99 48.35
N TYR A 676 6.76 29.87 48.62
CA TYR A 676 6.12 28.60 48.89
C TYR A 676 5.25 28.67 50.16
N ARG A 677 5.78 29.21 51.26
CA ARG A 677 5.05 29.37 52.52
C ARG A 677 3.80 30.23 52.35
N GLU A 678 3.90 31.34 51.63
CA GLU A 678 2.74 32.19 51.29
C GLU A 678 1.64 31.39 50.57
N ALA A 679 2.02 30.55 49.60
CA ALA A 679 1.08 29.68 48.88
C ALA A 679 0.45 28.60 49.78
N VAL A 680 1.21 28.00 50.70
CA VAL A 680 0.70 27.02 51.67
C VAL A 680 -0.29 27.66 52.64
N VAL A 681 0.02 28.85 53.15
CA VAL A 681 -0.88 29.60 54.04
C VAL A 681 -2.18 29.95 53.30
N ALA A 682 -2.10 30.41 52.05
CA ALA A 682 -3.25 30.64 51.20
C ALA A 682 -4.04 29.35 50.85
N GLY A 683 -3.43 28.17 51.02
CA GLY A 683 -4.03 26.88 50.64
C GLY A 683 -4.16 26.71 49.14
N ASN A 684 -3.33 27.42 48.38
CA ASN A 684 -3.39 27.43 46.93
C ASN A 684 -2.41 26.40 46.37
N PHE A 685 -2.90 25.17 46.16
CA PHE A 685 -2.11 24.06 45.62
C PHE A 685 -1.44 24.37 44.27
N MET A 686 -2.10 25.14 43.39
CA MET A 686 -1.52 25.53 42.11
C MET A 686 -0.39 26.55 42.28
N ALA A 687 -0.49 27.48 43.23
CA ALA A 687 0.59 28.41 43.55
C ALA A 687 1.77 27.70 44.22
N MET A 688 1.51 26.71 45.09
CA MET A 688 2.54 25.88 45.69
C MET A 688 3.41 25.22 44.62
N ARG A 689 2.79 24.64 43.57
CA ARG A 689 3.49 23.97 42.45
C ARG A 689 4.34 24.92 41.59
N GLN A 690 4.10 26.21 41.65
CA GLN A 690 4.82 27.22 40.86
C GLN A 690 5.88 27.96 41.69
N ALA A 691 5.81 27.90 43.02
CA ALA A 691 6.58 28.77 43.91
C ALA A 691 8.09 28.70 43.65
N ALA A 692 8.64 27.49 43.59
CA ALA A 692 10.06 27.24 43.36
C ALA A 692 10.54 27.60 41.94
N MET A 693 9.63 27.95 41.03
CA MET A 693 9.95 28.45 39.68
C MET A 693 9.71 29.96 39.54
N LEU A 694 8.97 30.59 40.45
CA LEU A 694 8.54 32.00 40.35
C LEU A 694 9.23 32.93 41.36
N ALA A 695 9.92 32.40 42.38
CA ALA A 695 10.71 33.23 43.29
C ALA A 695 11.89 33.91 42.59
N SER A 696 12.21 35.15 42.98
CA SER A 696 13.25 35.97 42.35
C SER A 696 14.58 35.22 42.24
N ASP A 697 15.02 34.65 43.36
CA ASP A 697 16.19 33.78 43.47
C ASP A 697 15.72 32.32 43.52
N SER A 698 15.62 31.66 42.37
CA SER A 698 15.03 30.32 42.24
C SER A 698 16.08 29.30 41.85
N GLN A 699 16.27 28.28 42.70
CA GLN A 699 17.26 27.23 42.42
C GLN A 699 16.91 26.41 41.18
N LYS A 700 15.61 26.18 40.96
CA LYS A 700 15.15 25.48 39.76
C LYS A 700 15.41 26.28 38.48
N MET A 701 15.25 27.60 38.52
CA MET A 701 15.52 28.44 37.36
C MET A 701 17.02 28.48 37.04
N GLU A 702 17.88 28.59 38.05
CA GLU A 702 19.34 28.53 37.89
C GLU A 702 19.74 27.21 37.24
N ARG A 703 19.27 26.09 37.78
CA ARG A 703 19.58 24.77 37.22
C ARG A 703 19.03 24.55 35.81
N LEU A 704 17.85 25.09 35.52
CA LEU A 704 17.27 25.06 34.17
C LEU A 704 18.20 25.74 33.16
N ILE A 705 18.76 26.91 33.52
CA ILE A 705 19.73 27.64 32.68
C ILE A 705 20.99 26.80 32.47
N GLU A 706 21.56 26.21 33.53
CA GLU A 706 22.73 25.33 33.42
C GLU A 706 22.50 24.16 32.44
N VAL A 707 21.35 23.49 32.52
CA VAL A 707 21.02 22.38 31.61
C VAL A 707 20.92 22.85 30.15
N VAL A 708 20.42 24.08 29.92
CA VAL A 708 20.37 24.66 28.57
C VAL A 708 21.78 24.99 28.04
N GLU A 709 22.65 25.53 28.88
CA GLU A 709 24.05 25.81 28.53
C GLU A 709 24.83 24.51 28.25
N GLU A 710 24.63 23.48 29.08
CA GLU A 710 25.16 22.13 28.85
C GLU A 710 24.66 21.55 27.51
N ALA A 711 23.37 21.73 27.20
CA ALA A 711 22.80 21.28 25.94
C ALA A 711 23.39 22.02 24.73
N GLU A 712 23.59 23.34 24.82
CA GLU A 712 24.25 24.12 23.78
C GLU A 712 25.68 23.61 23.52
N ALA A 713 26.47 23.41 24.59
CA ALA A 713 27.83 22.88 24.51
C ALA A 713 27.90 21.49 23.87
N ASN A 714 26.83 20.69 23.98
CA ASN A 714 26.73 19.34 23.42
C ASN A 714 25.99 19.29 22.07
N ASP A 715 25.75 20.42 21.41
CA ASP A 715 25.05 20.47 20.12
C ASP A 715 23.63 19.86 20.24
N ARG A 716 22.87 20.30 21.26
CA ARG A 716 21.52 19.80 21.53
C ARG A 716 20.51 20.94 21.55
N ARG A 717 19.27 20.59 21.21
CA ARG A 717 18.11 21.48 21.27
C ARG A 717 17.21 21.04 22.41
N VAL A 718 16.64 22.02 23.09
CA VAL A 718 15.91 21.83 24.35
C VAL A 718 14.44 22.12 24.16
N ILE A 719 13.58 21.31 24.75
CA ILE A 719 12.18 21.67 24.98
C ILE A 719 11.92 21.77 26.48
N VAL A 720 11.32 22.88 26.89
CA VAL A 720 10.92 23.12 28.27
C VAL A 720 9.40 23.04 28.37
N PHE A 721 8.94 22.16 29.24
CA PHE A 721 7.53 21.94 29.54
C PHE A 721 7.17 22.46 30.93
N SER A 722 6.05 23.19 30.99
CA SER A 722 5.34 23.48 32.24
C SER A 722 3.84 23.49 31.98
N HIS A 723 3.06 23.17 32.99
CA HIS A 723 1.61 23.35 32.99
C HIS A 723 1.22 24.83 33.06
N PHE A 724 2.07 25.67 33.66
CA PHE A 724 1.73 27.02 34.09
C PHE A 724 2.25 28.10 33.15
N ARG A 725 1.35 28.96 32.67
CA ARG A 725 1.69 30.03 31.71
C ARG A 725 2.64 31.08 32.29
N GLU A 726 2.54 31.37 33.58
CA GLU A 726 3.42 32.33 34.26
C GLU A 726 4.85 31.82 34.32
N VAL A 727 5.04 30.55 34.68
CA VAL A 727 6.34 29.86 34.63
C VAL A 727 6.91 29.90 33.22
N LEU A 728 6.13 29.51 32.21
CA LEU A 728 6.58 29.56 30.81
C LEU A 728 6.98 30.97 30.36
N SER A 729 6.24 31.99 30.79
CA SER A 729 6.53 33.40 30.44
C SER A 729 7.82 33.90 31.10
N ARG A 730 8.13 33.39 32.29
CA ARG A 730 9.39 33.68 32.98
C ARG A 730 10.56 32.96 32.31
N VAL A 731 10.43 31.64 32.10
CA VAL A 731 11.43 30.82 31.40
C VAL A 731 11.77 31.44 30.04
N ALA A 732 10.77 31.85 29.27
CA ALA A 732 11.00 32.46 27.96
C ALA A 732 11.72 33.82 28.00
N ARG A 733 11.75 34.49 29.16
CA ARG A 733 12.41 35.79 29.36
C ARG A 733 13.83 35.64 29.91
N GLU A 734 14.05 34.65 30.76
CA GLU A 734 15.30 34.49 31.53
C GLU A 734 16.29 33.53 30.89
N LEU A 735 15.84 32.65 29.98
CA LEU A 735 16.72 31.74 29.26
C LEU A 735 17.70 32.45 28.31
N PRO A 736 18.97 32.01 28.25
CA PRO A 736 19.92 32.49 27.25
C PRO A 736 19.57 31.93 25.85
N GLY A 737 20.03 32.65 24.81
CA GLY A 737 19.96 32.16 23.43
C GLY A 737 18.60 32.32 22.73
N PRO A 738 18.40 31.63 21.58
CA PRO A 738 17.19 31.73 20.78
C PRO A 738 16.05 30.91 21.40
N VAL A 739 15.11 31.61 22.02
CA VAL A 739 13.92 31.02 22.64
C VAL A 739 12.69 31.19 21.76
N PHE A 740 11.97 30.09 21.53
CA PHE A 740 10.71 30.03 20.80
C PHE A 740 9.58 29.70 21.77
N GLY A 741 8.46 30.42 21.71
CA GLY A 741 7.32 30.20 22.61
C GLY A 741 6.89 31.47 23.36
N PRO A 742 6.01 31.34 24.36
CA PRO A 742 5.44 30.10 24.87
C PRO A 742 4.33 29.54 23.96
N LEU A 743 4.43 28.25 23.63
CA LEU A 743 3.38 27.53 22.92
C LEU A 743 2.27 27.13 23.89
N THR A 744 1.10 27.78 23.79
CA THR A 744 -0.04 27.54 24.67
C THR A 744 -1.29 27.14 23.89
N GLY A 745 -2.33 26.71 24.60
CA GLY A 745 -3.62 26.33 24.00
C GLY A 745 -4.29 27.44 23.18
N SER A 746 -3.98 28.71 23.41
CA SER A 746 -4.54 29.85 22.66
C SER A 746 -3.83 30.15 21.34
N VAL A 747 -2.65 29.57 21.10
CA VAL A 747 -1.91 29.79 19.84
C VAL A 747 -2.65 29.09 18.70
N PRO A 748 -2.99 29.77 17.60
CA PRO A 748 -3.61 29.15 16.42
C PRO A 748 -2.72 28.06 15.81
N ALA A 749 -3.33 27.00 15.25
CA ALA A 749 -2.59 25.84 14.74
C ALA A 749 -1.50 26.18 13.69
N ALA A 750 -1.77 27.13 12.79
CA ALA A 750 -0.78 27.58 11.80
C ALA A 750 0.45 28.23 12.47
N ALA A 751 0.22 29.14 13.42
CA ALA A 751 1.30 29.78 14.18
C ALA A 751 2.08 28.80 15.06
N ARG A 752 1.44 27.73 15.56
CA ARG A 752 2.14 26.65 16.27
C ARG A 752 3.14 25.93 15.35
N GLN A 753 2.72 25.61 14.12
CA GLN A 753 3.59 24.95 13.15
C GLN A 753 4.77 25.85 12.78
N ASP A 754 4.52 27.11 12.44
CA ASP A 754 5.58 28.07 12.08
C ASP A 754 6.63 28.21 13.19
N MET A 755 6.19 28.15 14.46
CA MET A 755 7.09 28.20 15.61
C MET A 755 7.96 26.95 15.73
N VAL A 756 7.37 25.77 15.55
CA VAL A 756 8.09 24.49 15.56
C VAL A 756 9.07 24.40 14.40
N ASP A 757 8.69 24.86 13.21
CA ASP A 757 9.54 24.86 12.02
C ASP A 757 10.75 25.79 12.21
N LYS A 758 10.53 26.98 12.78
CA LYS A 758 11.63 27.92 13.12
C LYS A 758 12.57 27.34 14.18
N PHE A 759 12.03 26.66 15.19
CA PHE A 759 12.83 25.95 16.19
C PHE A 759 13.63 24.80 15.57
N ALA A 760 13.01 24.04 14.65
CA ALA A 760 13.68 22.94 13.94
C ALA A 760 14.74 23.43 12.95
N ALA A 761 14.61 24.65 12.42
CA ALA A 761 15.63 25.30 11.58
C ALA A 761 16.69 26.05 12.40
N ALA A 762 16.45 26.28 13.70
CA ALA A 762 17.41 26.96 14.56
C ALA A 762 18.63 26.08 14.86
N GLY A 763 19.77 26.74 15.07
CA GLY A 763 20.99 26.10 15.52
C GLY A 763 20.88 25.51 16.92
N ASN A 764 21.97 24.91 17.38
CA ASN A 764 22.03 24.25 18.68
C ASN A 764 21.91 25.26 19.84
N GLY A 765 21.45 24.80 21.00
CA GLY A 765 21.11 25.68 22.13
C GLY A 765 19.75 26.38 22.00
N ALA A 766 19.04 26.21 20.87
CA ALA A 766 17.67 26.70 20.74
C ALA A 766 16.73 26.02 21.75
N VAL A 767 15.81 26.81 22.30
CA VAL A 767 14.83 26.34 23.28
C VAL A 767 13.40 26.56 22.78
N LEU A 768 12.58 25.51 22.83
CA LEU A 768 11.13 25.63 22.64
C LEU A 768 10.45 25.56 24.01
N VAL A 769 9.72 26.61 24.38
CA VAL A 769 8.95 26.69 25.62
C VAL A 769 7.49 26.37 25.33
N ALA A 770 6.95 25.32 25.93
CA ALA A 770 5.61 24.84 25.62
C ALA A 770 4.81 24.45 26.86
N GLN A 771 3.51 24.73 26.83
CA GLN A 771 2.60 24.21 27.83
C GLN A 771 2.47 22.70 27.62
N ILE A 772 2.70 21.88 28.65
CA ILE A 772 2.80 20.42 28.47
C ILE A 772 1.55 19.79 27.84
N VAL A 773 0.36 20.30 28.19
CA VAL A 773 -0.92 19.86 27.60
C VAL A 773 -1.11 20.29 26.14
N ALA A 774 -0.48 21.39 25.73
CA ALA A 774 -0.59 21.93 24.37
C ALA A 774 0.53 21.43 23.45
N GLY A 775 1.72 21.19 24.01
CA GLY A 775 2.90 20.65 23.33
C GLY A 775 2.94 19.14 23.26
N GLY A 776 2.27 18.44 24.20
CA GLY A 776 2.18 16.98 24.23
C GLY A 776 1.25 16.37 23.16
N VAL A 777 0.52 17.19 22.39
CA VAL A 777 -0.45 16.72 21.39
C VAL A 777 -0.20 17.34 20.01
N GLY A 778 0.02 16.48 19.01
CA GLY A 778 -0.11 16.84 17.59
C GLY A 778 1.00 17.69 16.98
N LEU A 779 2.15 17.82 17.65
CA LEU A 779 3.34 18.50 17.12
C LEU A 779 4.47 17.50 16.89
N ASN A 780 5.25 17.71 15.82
CA ASN A 780 6.48 16.97 15.58
C ASN A 780 7.66 17.75 16.20
N ILE A 781 8.19 17.28 17.33
CA ILE A 781 9.24 17.97 18.09
C ILE A 781 10.53 17.13 18.16
N GLN A 782 10.75 16.27 17.17
CA GLN A 782 11.91 15.37 17.08
C GLN A 782 13.26 16.10 17.00
N ALA A 783 13.26 17.38 16.63
CA ALA A 783 14.45 18.21 16.61
C ALA A 783 15.09 18.38 18.00
N ALA A 784 14.31 18.25 19.08
CA ALA A 784 14.81 18.32 20.44
C ALA A 784 15.32 16.96 20.92
N SER A 785 16.45 16.97 21.64
CA SER A 785 17.03 15.78 22.29
C SER A 785 17.21 15.97 23.80
N VAL A 786 16.84 17.12 24.34
CA VAL A 786 16.78 17.40 25.78
C VAL A 786 15.38 17.92 26.10
N VAL A 787 14.75 17.31 27.10
CA VAL A 787 13.41 17.64 27.59
C VAL A 787 13.55 18.07 29.05
N ILE A 788 13.07 19.26 29.40
CA ILE A 788 13.04 19.74 30.79
C ILE A 788 11.58 19.87 31.23
N ILE A 789 11.26 19.32 32.38
CA ILE A 789 9.94 19.39 33.00
C ILE A 789 10.07 20.21 34.29
N CYS A 790 9.43 21.37 34.33
CA CYS A 790 9.59 22.33 35.44
C CYS A 790 8.88 21.90 36.74
N GLU A 791 7.89 21.01 36.64
CA GLU A 791 7.15 20.53 37.80
C GLU A 791 6.53 19.13 37.58
N PRO A 792 6.30 18.34 38.65
CA PRO A 792 5.60 17.07 38.56
C PRO A 792 4.21 17.21 37.96
N GLN A 793 3.85 16.29 37.06
CA GLN A 793 2.53 16.24 36.48
C GLN A 793 1.61 15.35 37.33
N LEU A 794 0.36 15.79 37.50
CA LEU A 794 -0.61 15.05 38.30
C LEU A 794 -1.07 13.75 37.62
N LYS A 795 -0.87 13.65 36.30
CA LYS A 795 -1.18 12.49 35.46
C LYS A 795 0.10 12.04 34.76
N PRO A 796 0.65 10.86 35.11
CA PRO A 796 1.87 10.33 34.48
C PRO A 796 1.79 10.25 32.95
N THR A 797 0.61 9.91 32.41
CA THR A 797 0.36 9.88 30.96
C THR A 797 0.67 11.20 30.25
N THR A 798 0.45 12.34 30.89
CA THR A 798 0.67 13.66 30.27
C THR A 798 2.16 13.89 30.01
N GLU A 799 2.99 13.44 30.95
CA GLU A 799 4.44 13.51 30.82
C GLU A 799 4.96 12.54 29.77
N ALA A 800 4.55 11.26 29.85
CA ALA A 800 4.92 10.25 28.86
C ALA A 800 4.55 10.69 27.43
N GLN A 801 3.37 11.29 27.25
CA GLN A 801 2.94 11.86 25.97
C GLN A 801 3.84 12.97 25.46
N ALA A 802 4.37 13.81 26.36
CA ALA A 802 5.26 14.91 26.02
C ALA A 802 6.67 14.41 25.67
N VAL A 803 7.23 13.49 26.46
CA VAL A 803 8.54 12.86 26.21
C VAL A 803 8.52 12.12 24.87
N ALA A 804 7.46 11.37 24.59
CA ALA A 804 7.27 10.65 23.32
C ALA A 804 7.18 11.58 22.07
N ARG A 805 7.11 12.91 22.24
CA ARG A 805 7.25 13.86 21.11
C ARG A 805 8.69 14.09 20.69
N ALA A 806 9.64 13.93 21.61
CA ALA A 806 11.08 13.98 21.35
C ALA A 806 11.63 12.57 21.08
N HIS A 807 11.24 11.59 21.91
CA HIS A 807 11.66 10.19 21.82
C HIS A 807 10.65 9.37 20.99
N ARG A 808 10.79 9.42 19.67
CA ARG A 808 9.91 8.74 18.70
C ARG A 808 10.66 8.37 17.43
N MET A 809 10.11 7.43 16.66
CA MET A 809 10.67 6.91 15.40
C MET A 809 11.24 8.00 14.47
N GLY A 810 12.53 7.88 14.13
CA GLY A 810 13.27 8.88 13.38
C GLY A 810 14.08 9.85 14.24
N GLN A 811 14.03 9.71 15.57
CA GLN A 811 15.01 10.32 16.47
C GLN A 811 16.37 9.65 16.28
N LEU A 812 17.42 10.47 16.13
CA LEU A 812 18.79 10.02 15.85
C LEU A 812 19.75 10.26 17.03
N LYS A 813 19.38 11.16 17.96
CA LYS A 813 20.17 11.47 19.15
C LYS A 813 19.52 10.84 20.40
N SER A 814 20.33 10.46 21.39
CA SER A 814 19.81 10.04 22.69
C SER A 814 19.02 11.17 23.34
N VAL A 815 17.85 10.84 23.91
CA VAL A 815 16.97 11.82 24.54
C VAL A 815 17.24 11.84 26.04
N GLN A 816 17.48 13.04 26.57
CA GLN A 816 17.63 13.28 28.01
C GLN A 816 16.39 13.99 28.55
N VAL A 817 15.82 13.47 29.63
CA VAL A 817 14.67 14.08 30.32
C VAL A 817 15.12 14.51 31.71
N HIS A 818 15.05 15.82 31.98
CA HIS A 818 15.36 16.43 33.26
C HIS A 818 14.07 16.83 33.96
N ARG A 819 13.83 16.31 35.17
CA ARG A 819 12.72 16.73 36.02
C ARG A 819 13.24 17.63 37.13
N LEU A 820 12.83 18.89 37.13
CA LEU A 820 13.23 19.84 38.16
C LEU A 820 12.29 19.70 39.36
N LEU A 821 12.80 19.21 40.49
CA LEU A 821 12.02 18.86 41.67
C LEU A 821 12.57 19.57 42.91
N SER A 822 11.72 20.16 43.74
CA SER A 822 12.16 20.68 45.03
C SER A 822 12.25 19.57 46.09
N GLU A 823 13.38 19.49 46.80
CA GLU A 823 13.61 18.57 47.94
C GLU A 823 12.60 18.77 49.07
N ASP A 824 12.24 20.04 49.29
CA ASP A 824 11.27 20.47 50.28
C ASP A 824 10.03 21.00 49.59
N GLY A 825 8.86 20.43 49.90
CA GLY A 825 7.57 21.01 49.51
C GLY A 825 6.70 20.13 48.64
N VAL A 826 5.91 20.77 47.78
CA VAL A 826 4.80 20.14 47.06
C VAL A 826 5.27 19.09 46.06
N ASP A 827 6.43 19.29 45.42
CA ASP A 827 6.92 18.41 44.36
C ASP A 827 7.25 17.03 44.92
N ARG A 828 8.06 17.00 46.01
CA ARG A 828 8.36 15.78 46.74
C ARG A 828 7.09 15.04 47.13
N ARG A 829 6.11 15.75 47.67
CA ARG A 829 4.87 15.11 48.14
C ARG A 829 4.06 14.54 46.98
N VAL A 830 3.93 15.27 45.87
CA VAL A 830 3.23 14.79 44.68
C VAL A 830 3.94 13.55 44.12
N THR A 831 5.26 13.58 44.01
CA THR A 831 6.06 12.44 43.51
C THR A 831 5.93 11.22 44.42
N GLU A 832 6.00 11.39 45.75
CA GLU A 832 5.80 10.31 46.72
C GLU A 832 4.41 9.66 46.60
N ILE A 833 3.35 10.48 46.50
CA ILE A 833 1.98 9.99 46.35
C ILE A 833 1.81 9.20 45.04
N LEU A 834 2.36 9.72 43.94
CA LEU A 834 2.30 9.05 42.63
C LEU A 834 3.10 7.73 42.64
N ALA A 835 4.29 7.73 43.25
CA ALA A 835 5.14 6.54 43.36
C ALA A 835 4.52 5.45 44.25
N GLU A 836 3.93 5.83 45.39
CA GLU A 836 3.24 4.89 46.28
C GLU A 836 2.07 4.21 45.58
N LYS A 837 1.27 4.96 44.83
CA LYS A 837 0.15 4.42 44.06
C LYS A 837 0.60 3.55 42.89
N ARG A 838 1.68 3.92 42.19
CA ARG A 838 2.29 3.07 41.15
C ARG A 838 2.78 1.75 41.75
N ARG A 839 3.48 1.80 42.89
CA ARG A 839 3.96 0.60 43.58
C ARG A 839 2.82 -0.30 44.04
N LEU A 840 1.77 0.28 44.63
CA LEU A 840 0.57 -0.48 45.04
C LEU A 840 -0.10 -1.14 43.83
N PHE A 841 -0.13 -0.46 42.68
CA PHE A 841 -0.63 -1.05 41.43
C PHE A 841 0.25 -2.22 40.95
N ASP A 842 1.57 -2.03 40.91
CA ASP A 842 2.52 -3.05 40.43
C ASP A 842 2.58 -4.28 41.35
N GLU A 843 2.51 -4.08 42.67
CA GLU A 843 2.48 -5.15 43.67
C GLU A 843 1.18 -5.95 43.59
N PHE A 844 0.04 -5.26 43.41
CA PHE A 844 -1.26 -5.89 43.22
C PHE A 844 -1.35 -6.65 41.89
N ALA A 845 -0.69 -6.15 40.84
CA ALA A 845 -0.60 -6.80 39.54
C ALA A 845 0.30 -8.06 39.53
N ARG A 846 1.21 -8.22 40.51
CA ARG A 846 2.17 -9.34 40.58
C ARG A 846 1.73 -10.50 41.47
N VAL A 847 0.87 -10.31 42.48
CA VAL A 847 0.70 -11.28 43.57
C VAL A 847 -0.55 -12.19 43.49
N SER A 848 -1.62 -11.90 42.73
CA SER A 848 -2.76 -12.85 42.59
C SER A 848 -3.68 -12.57 41.39
N ASP A 849 -4.27 -13.64 40.84
CA ASP A 849 -5.34 -13.64 39.82
C ASP A 849 -6.68 -13.00 40.28
N THR A 850 -6.73 -12.38 41.47
CA THR A 850 -7.91 -11.77 42.09
C THR A 850 -7.67 -10.28 42.36
N ALA A 851 -7.52 -9.52 41.29
CA ALA A 851 -7.33 -8.06 41.33
C ALA A 851 -8.67 -7.29 41.41
N GLU A 852 -9.66 -7.78 42.16
CA GLU A 852 -11.06 -7.36 42.00
C GLU A 852 -11.56 -6.26 42.94
N SER A 853 -10.70 -5.65 43.78
CA SER A 853 -11.19 -4.64 44.75
C SER A 853 -10.40 -3.33 44.83
N ALA A 854 -9.41 -3.08 43.98
CA ALA A 854 -8.61 -1.85 44.06
C ALA A 854 -8.27 -1.09 42.75
N PRO A 855 -9.02 -1.16 41.63
CA PRO A 855 -8.65 -0.38 40.45
C PRO A 855 -9.01 1.12 40.50
N GLU A 856 -9.59 1.63 41.60
CA GLU A 856 -9.83 3.07 41.79
C GLU A 856 -8.58 3.85 42.26
N ALA A 857 -7.44 3.16 42.49
CA ALA A 857 -6.38 3.68 43.35
C ALA A 857 -5.29 4.55 42.67
N VAL A 858 -5.22 4.68 41.34
CA VAL A 858 -4.10 5.41 40.70
C VAL A 858 -4.50 6.79 40.13
N ASP A 859 -5.76 6.98 39.72
CA ASP A 859 -6.24 8.28 39.24
C ASP A 859 -6.84 9.07 40.43
N ILE A 860 -6.00 9.85 41.11
CA ILE A 860 -6.48 10.73 42.18
C ILE A 860 -7.28 11.84 41.51
N SER A 861 -8.49 12.13 41.99
CA SER A 861 -9.13 13.36 41.55
C SER A 861 -8.20 14.52 41.90
N GLU A 862 -7.91 15.40 40.94
CA GLU A 862 -6.96 16.51 41.16
C GLU A 862 -7.29 17.30 42.45
N GLY A 863 -8.58 17.35 42.83
CA GLY A 863 -9.07 17.94 44.06
C GLY A 863 -8.83 17.13 45.35
N GLU A 864 -8.72 15.80 45.32
CA GLU A 864 -8.31 14.99 46.48
C GLU A 864 -6.81 15.13 46.73
N LEU A 865 -6.00 15.00 45.69
CA LEU A 865 -4.55 15.19 45.78
C LEU A 865 -4.23 16.60 46.31
N ALA A 866 -4.88 17.62 45.74
CA ALA A 866 -4.72 19.00 46.20
C ALA A 866 -5.06 19.16 47.69
N ARG A 867 -6.17 18.57 48.15
CA ARG A 867 -6.59 18.64 49.56
C ARG A 867 -5.61 17.94 50.49
N GLU A 868 -5.15 16.74 50.13
CA GLU A 868 -4.20 15.97 50.93
C GLU A 868 -2.86 16.69 51.05
N VAL A 869 -2.32 17.19 49.93
CA VAL A 869 -1.03 17.88 49.89
C VAL A 869 -1.11 19.19 50.68
N VAL A 870 -2.14 20.02 50.47
CA VAL A 870 -2.33 21.27 51.22
C VAL A 870 -2.45 21.02 52.72
N ALA A 871 -3.22 20.03 53.14
CA ALA A 871 -3.40 19.71 54.56
C ALA A 871 -2.08 19.26 55.22
N THR A 872 -1.32 18.41 54.53
CA THR A 872 -0.03 17.90 55.00
C THR A 872 1.01 19.00 55.09
N GLU A 873 1.12 19.84 54.06
CA GLU A 873 2.09 20.93 54.00
C GLU A 873 1.79 22.04 55.01
N ARG A 874 0.50 22.37 55.23
CA ARG A 874 0.10 23.27 56.31
C ARG A 874 0.48 22.71 57.68
N LYS A 875 0.23 21.42 57.92
CA LYS A 875 0.66 20.77 59.16
C LYS A 875 2.17 20.91 59.32
N ARG A 876 2.96 20.50 58.32
CA ARG A 876 4.43 20.54 58.33
C ARG A 876 5.00 21.92 58.67
N LEU A 877 4.52 22.97 58.00
CA LEU A 877 5.03 24.33 58.18
C LEU A 877 4.53 24.98 59.48
N LEU A 878 3.26 24.78 59.84
CA LEU A 878 2.69 25.38 61.06
C LEU A 878 3.15 24.68 62.35
N THR A 879 3.54 23.40 62.32
CA THR A 879 4.20 22.75 63.47
C THR A 879 5.66 23.14 63.63
N LYS A 880 6.39 23.45 62.53
CA LYS A 880 7.78 23.95 62.62
C LYS A 880 7.87 25.31 63.31
N ASP A 881 6.86 26.17 63.14
CA ASP A 881 6.83 27.48 63.81
C ASP A 881 6.59 27.39 65.35
N HIS A 882 6.17 26.23 65.87
CA HIS A 882 6.00 26.01 67.32
C HIS A 882 7.26 25.49 68.04
N ASP A 883 8.26 24.99 67.30
CA ASP A 883 9.52 24.44 67.85
C ASP A 883 10.72 25.39 67.71
N THR A 884 10.49 26.66 67.35
CA THR A 884 11.54 27.69 67.47
C THR A 884 11.53 28.21 68.91
N PRO A 885 12.60 28.01 69.73
CA PRO A 885 12.67 28.64 71.04
C PRO A 885 12.65 30.15 70.83
N GLY A 886 11.72 30.84 71.50
CA GLY A 886 11.72 32.29 71.56
C GLY A 886 13.08 32.79 72.07
N GLU A 887 13.54 33.90 71.49
CA GLU A 887 14.61 34.73 72.03
C GLU A 887 14.40 35.06 73.52
#